data_AF-A0A8C4II99-F1
#
_entry.id   AF-A0A8C4II99-F1
#
_cell.length_a   1.000
_cell.length_b   1.000
_cell.length_c   1.000
_cell.angle_alpha   90.00
_cell.angle_beta   90.00
_cell.angle_gamma   90.00
#
_symmetry.space_group_name_H-M   'P 1'
#
loop_
_entity.id
_entity.type
_entity.pdbx_description
1 polymer ?
#
loop_
_entity_poly.entity_id
_entity_poly.type
_entity_poly.pdbx_seq_one_letter_code
_entity_poly.pdbx_strand_id
1 'polypeptide(L)'
;MSLDKAQLCDSLLTWLQTFQVPSCNSKQDLTSGVAIAHVLHRIDPSWFNETWLGRIKEESGANWRLKVSNLKKILKSMLEYYHDVLGHPVSDEHLPDVNLIGEMGDVTELGKLVQLVLGCAVSCEKKQEQIQQIMTLEESVQHVVMTAIQELLSKEPSSEPGSPETYGDFDYQSRKYYFLSEEADEKEDLNQRCRDLEHQLSVALEEKSSLQAETCSLKEKLSRFDSLDNSTTAITGKKLLLLQSQMEQLQEENYRLENSRDDMRVRGEILEHEVTELQQRNEELTSLAQEAQALKDEMDILRHSSDRVNQLEALVETYKRKLEDLGDLRRQVRLLEERNTVYMQRTCELEEELRRANSVRNQLDTYKRQAHELHTKHSAEAMKAEKWQFEYKNLHDKYDALLKEKERLISERDTLRETNDELRCAQVQQRCLSGAGGLCDSTVTVGNLAAEIMPTELKETVVRLQSENKMLCVQEETYRQKLVEVQAELEDAQRSKNVLETQNRLNQQQISELRSQVEELQKALQEQDSKTEDAISSLLKKKLEEHLEKLHEAHSDLQKKREVIDDLEPKVDSNMAKKIDELQEILRKKDEDMKQMEERYKRYVEKARTVIKTLDPKQPVAATPDIQALKNQLTEKERKIQHLEHDYEKSRARHDQEEKLIITAWHNMGMAFHQKVSGERLGPSNQAMSFLAQQRQSTNAKRGLMRHHPR
;
A
#
# COMPACT_ATOMS: atom_id res chain seq x y z
N MET A 1 -24.79 -25.05 24.90
CA MET A 1 -25.30 -24.60 26.22
C MET A 1 -24.29 -23.59 26.73
N SER A 2 -24.54 -22.28 26.61
CA SER A 2 -23.64 -21.25 27.14
C SER A 2 -23.58 -21.43 28.65
N LEU A 3 -22.40 -21.78 29.21
CA LEU A 3 -22.18 -21.66 30.65
C LEU A 3 -22.54 -20.24 31.07
N ASP A 4 -23.21 -20.09 32.20
CA ASP A 4 -23.36 -18.77 32.81
C ASP A 4 -21.96 -18.30 33.21
N LYS A 5 -21.41 -17.30 32.50
CA LYS A 5 -20.02 -16.86 32.63
C LYS A 5 -19.70 -16.35 34.04
N ALA A 6 -20.72 -16.01 34.83
CA ALA A 6 -20.58 -15.70 36.25
C ALA A 6 -20.28 -16.95 37.10
N GLN A 7 -20.95 -18.08 36.82
CA GLN A 7 -20.74 -19.37 37.50
C GLN A 7 -19.34 -19.95 37.23
N LEU A 8 -18.80 -19.68 36.05
CA LEU A 8 -17.42 -20.03 35.69
C LEU A 8 -16.42 -19.39 36.65
N CYS A 9 -16.50 -18.08 36.87
CA CYS A 9 -15.57 -17.38 37.74
C CYS A 9 -15.68 -17.83 39.22
N ASP A 10 -16.89 -18.12 39.70
CA ASP A 10 -17.11 -18.64 41.06
C ASP A 10 -16.49 -20.02 41.26
N SER A 11 -16.70 -20.94 40.32
CA SER A 11 -16.14 -22.30 40.39
C SER A 11 -14.61 -22.30 40.27
N LEU A 12 -14.07 -21.47 39.39
CA LEU A 12 -12.63 -21.29 39.22
C LEU A 12 -11.95 -20.61 40.41
N LEU A 13 -12.65 -19.71 41.11
CA LEU A 13 -12.14 -19.11 42.36
C LEU A 13 -12.02 -20.17 43.46
N THR A 14 -13.01 -21.06 43.60
CA THR A 14 -12.95 -22.19 44.55
C THR A 14 -11.75 -23.09 44.26
N TRP A 15 -11.45 -23.34 42.98
CA TRP A 15 -10.25 -24.07 42.58
C TRP A 15 -8.96 -23.29 42.92
N LEU A 16 -8.87 -22.00 42.60
CA LEU A 16 -7.71 -21.15 42.93
C LEU A 16 -7.41 -21.11 44.44
N GLN A 17 -8.42 -21.17 45.30
CA GLN A 17 -8.26 -21.16 46.74
C GLN A 17 -7.51 -22.39 47.27
N THR A 18 -7.49 -23.49 46.51
CA THR A 18 -6.75 -24.70 46.90
C THR A 18 -5.24 -24.51 46.95
N PHE A 19 -4.69 -23.50 46.26
CA PHE A 19 -3.26 -23.17 46.28
C PHE A 19 -2.80 -22.42 47.54
N GLN A 20 -3.73 -22.00 48.42
CA GLN A 20 -3.44 -21.31 49.68
C GLN A 20 -2.54 -20.07 49.52
N VAL A 21 -2.77 -19.31 48.47
CA VAL A 21 -2.00 -18.10 48.11
C VAL A 21 -2.54 -16.86 48.85
N PRO A 22 -1.69 -15.89 49.24
CA PRO A 22 -2.14 -14.64 49.86
C PRO A 22 -3.14 -13.88 48.97
N SER A 23 -4.17 -13.30 49.57
CA SER A 23 -5.17 -12.46 48.87
C SER A 23 -5.94 -13.22 47.77
N CYS A 24 -6.40 -14.44 48.06
CA CYS A 24 -7.21 -15.27 47.14
C CYS A 24 -8.65 -15.52 47.64
N ASN A 25 -9.16 -14.68 48.55
CA ASN A 25 -10.43 -14.93 49.25
C ASN A 25 -11.65 -14.37 48.51
N SER A 26 -11.47 -13.37 47.66
CA SER A 26 -12.55 -12.74 46.90
C SER A 26 -12.16 -12.46 45.45
N LYS A 27 -13.18 -12.33 44.58
CA LYS A 27 -13.00 -11.92 43.17
C LYS A 27 -12.25 -10.58 43.05
N GLN A 28 -12.45 -9.67 44.01
CA GLN A 28 -11.80 -8.37 44.03
C GLN A 28 -10.29 -8.49 44.29
N ASP A 29 -9.85 -9.46 45.07
CA ASP A 29 -8.43 -9.65 45.37
C ASP A 29 -7.65 -10.11 44.13
N LEU A 30 -8.28 -10.92 43.28
CA LEU A 30 -7.72 -11.39 42.01
C LEU A 30 -7.50 -10.26 40.99
N THR A 31 -8.29 -9.17 41.06
CA THR A 31 -8.16 -8.02 40.12
C THR A 31 -6.79 -7.34 40.18
N SER A 32 -6.04 -7.52 41.28
CA SER A 32 -4.68 -6.99 41.42
C SER A 32 -3.64 -7.73 40.57
N GLY A 33 -3.96 -8.95 40.15
CA GLY A 33 -3.04 -9.89 39.49
C GLY A 33 -2.03 -10.56 40.43
N VAL A 34 -1.89 -10.10 41.68
CA VAL A 34 -0.85 -10.62 42.59
C VAL A 34 -1.11 -12.08 42.96
N ALA A 35 -2.33 -12.41 43.39
CA ALA A 35 -2.71 -13.79 43.73
C ALA A 35 -2.54 -14.73 42.53
N ILE A 36 -2.93 -14.27 41.32
CA ILE A 36 -2.75 -15.04 40.08
C ILE A 36 -1.26 -15.29 39.80
N ALA A 37 -0.40 -14.29 39.99
CA ALA A 37 1.03 -14.44 39.77
C ALA A 37 1.67 -15.46 40.73
N HIS A 38 1.28 -15.43 42.01
CA HIS A 38 1.72 -16.42 42.99
C HIS A 38 1.23 -17.83 42.66
N VAL A 39 0.01 -17.99 42.14
CA VAL A 39 -0.50 -19.28 41.66
C VAL A 39 0.31 -19.78 40.46
N LEU A 40 0.59 -18.93 39.47
CA LEU A 40 1.42 -19.30 38.31
C LEU A 40 2.84 -19.73 38.73
N HIS A 41 3.44 -19.04 39.69
CA HIS A 41 4.72 -19.46 40.27
C HIS A 41 4.65 -20.85 40.93
N ARG A 42 3.53 -21.21 41.57
CA ARG A 42 3.31 -22.55 42.15
C ARG A 42 3.08 -23.62 41.08
N ILE A 43 2.40 -23.27 39.99
CA ILE A 43 2.12 -24.17 38.87
C ILE A 43 3.43 -24.61 38.22
N ASP A 44 4.27 -23.65 37.86
CA ASP A 44 5.55 -23.93 37.21
C ASP A 44 6.62 -22.92 37.65
N PRO A 45 7.39 -23.25 38.72
CA PRO A 45 8.46 -22.39 39.21
C PRO A 45 9.61 -22.21 38.20
N SER A 46 9.73 -23.08 37.20
CA SER A 46 10.82 -23.01 36.22
C SER A 46 10.62 -21.86 35.24
N TRP A 47 9.38 -21.68 34.77
CA TRP A 47 8.98 -20.59 33.89
C TRP A 47 8.62 -19.31 34.66
N PHE A 48 7.68 -19.42 35.60
CA PHE A 48 7.20 -18.31 36.42
C PHE A 48 8.10 -18.12 37.64
N ASN A 49 9.40 -17.94 37.44
CA ASN A 49 10.40 -17.91 38.52
C ASN A 49 10.30 -16.67 39.44
N GLU A 50 11.08 -16.65 40.54
CA GLU A 50 11.09 -15.55 41.52
C GLU A 50 11.43 -14.19 40.88
N THR A 51 12.28 -14.17 39.83
CA THR A 51 12.65 -12.92 39.15
C THR A 51 11.49 -12.33 38.34
N TRP A 52 10.62 -13.19 37.79
CA TRP A 52 9.39 -12.77 37.13
C TRP A 52 8.36 -12.30 38.15
N LEU A 53 8.16 -13.07 39.23
CA LEU A 53 7.24 -12.74 40.31
C LEU A 53 7.59 -11.37 40.94
N GLY A 54 8.88 -11.08 41.13
CA GLY A 54 9.36 -9.78 41.62
C GLY A 54 9.05 -8.58 40.72
N ARG A 55 8.63 -8.80 39.46
CA ARG A 55 8.17 -7.72 38.55
C ARG A 55 6.72 -7.33 38.80
N ILE A 56 5.95 -8.17 39.51
CA ILE A 56 4.57 -7.92 39.90
C ILE A 56 4.60 -7.10 41.19
N LYS A 57 4.01 -5.91 41.16
CA LYS A 57 4.05 -5.00 42.31
C LYS A 57 2.86 -5.26 43.22
N GLU A 58 3.14 -5.52 44.49
CA GLU A 58 2.15 -5.55 45.57
C GLU A 58 1.89 -4.11 46.04
N GLU A 59 0.67 -3.60 45.86
CA GLU A 59 0.27 -2.30 46.39
C GLU A 59 -1.15 -2.40 46.97
N SER A 60 -1.36 -1.89 48.19
CA SER A 60 -2.61 -1.99 48.96
C SER A 60 -3.69 -0.98 48.56
N GLY A 61 -3.55 -0.33 47.39
CA GLY A 61 -4.40 0.78 46.94
C GLY A 61 -5.30 0.46 45.75
N ALA A 62 -6.37 1.24 45.56
CA ALA A 62 -7.29 1.18 44.42
C ALA A 62 -6.71 1.73 43.10
N ASN A 63 -5.40 1.55 42.87
CA ASN A 63 -4.71 2.04 41.68
C ASN A 63 -4.95 1.10 40.50
N TRP A 64 -6.09 1.27 39.83
CA TRP A 64 -6.49 0.45 38.69
C TRP A 64 -5.42 0.38 37.59
N ARG A 65 -4.64 1.45 37.37
CA ARG A 65 -3.56 1.47 36.37
C ARG A 65 -2.46 0.47 36.70
N LEU A 66 -2.13 0.33 37.99
CA LEU A 66 -1.17 -0.66 38.43
C LEU A 66 -1.72 -2.08 38.30
N LYS A 67 -3.00 -2.29 38.64
CA LYS A 67 -3.69 -3.57 38.40
C LYS A 67 -3.60 -3.99 36.94
N VAL A 68 -3.98 -3.10 36.02
CA VAL A 68 -3.87 -3.33 34.57
C VAL A 68 -2.42 -3.62 34.16
N SER A 69 -1.44 -2.91 34.72
CA SER A 69 -0.02 -3.14 34.42
C SER A 69 0.45 -4.54 34.86
N ASN A 70 0.04 -4.99 36.05
CA ASN A 70 0.34 -6.34 36.54
C ASN A 70 -0.36 -7.40 35.69
N LEU A 71 -1.66 -7.25 35.41
CA LEU A 71 -2.43 -8.17 34.57
C LEU A 71 -1.87 -8.27 33.14
N LYS A 72 -1.38 -7.17 32.55
CA LYS A 72 -0.69 -7.19 31.25
C LYS A 72 0.59 -8.02 31.27
N LYS A 73 1.38 -7.94 32.35
CA LYS A 73 2.60 -8.76 32.50
C LYS A 73 2.25 -10.24 32.65
N ILE A 74 1.22 -10.54 33.43
CA ILE A 74 0.72 -11.90 33.66
C ILE A 74 0.22 -12.51 32.35
N LEU A 75 -0.71 -11.84 31.67
CA LEU A 75 -1.26 -12.30 30.40
C LEU A 75 -0.15 -12.51 29.37
N LYS A 76 0.79 -11.57 29.24
CA LYS A 76 1.93 -11.71 28.32
C LYS A 76 2.73 -12.98 28.60
N SER A 77 3.16 -13.20 29.84
CA SER A 77 3.97 -14.37 30.19
C SER A 77 3.21 -15.69 30.12
N MET A 78 1.88 -15.66 30.32
CA MET A 78 1.03 -16.83 30.07
C MET A 78 0.91 -17.14 28.58
N LEU A 79 0.69 -16.15 27.72
CA LEU A 79 0.63 -16.36 26.27
C LEU A 79 1.96 -16.88 25.71
N GLU A 80 3.09 -16.36 26.21
CA GLU A 80 4.43 -16.89 25.91
C GLU A 80 4.55 -18.35 26.38
N TYR A 81 4.04 -18.71 27.57
CA TYR A 81 4.02 -20.10 28.05
C TYR A 81 3.18 -21.04 27.16
N TYR A 82 1.99 -20.60 26.75
CA TYR A 82 1.12 -21.37 25.85
C TYR A 82 1.79 -21.63 24.50
N HIS A 83 2.48 -20.63 23.96
CA HIS A 83 3.18 -20.75 22.69
C HIS A 83 4.46 -21.59 22.79
N ASP A 84 5.36 -21.24 23.72
CA ASP A 84 6.72 -21.76 23.79
C ASP A 84 6.80 -23.12 24.52
N VAL A 85 5.95 -23.35 25.53
CA VAL A 85 5.97 -24.57 26.36
C VAL A 85 4.86 -25.53 25.98
N LEU A 86 3.62 -25.05 25.85
CA LEU A 86 2.48 -25.92 25.54
C LEU A 86 2.33 -26.22 24.04
N GLY A 87 2.97 -25.42 23.16
CA GLY A 87 3.03 -25.65 21.73
C GLY A 87 1.74 -25.37 20.97
N HIS A 88 0.79 -24.65 21.57
CA HIS A 88 -0.46 -24.23 20.89
C HIS A 88 -0.89 -22.81 21.30
N PRO A 89 -1.18 -21.91 20.34
CA PRO A 89 -1.64 -20.56 20.65
C PRO A 89 -3.07 -20.58 21.21
N VAL A 90 -3.37 -19.63 22.09
CA VAL A 90 -4.72 -19.39 22.63
C VAL A 90 -5.56 -18.68 21.56
N SER A 91 -6.79 -19.15 21.31
CA SER A 91 -7.73 -18.50 20.37
C SER A 91 -8.16 -17.10 20.87
N ASP A 92 -8.41 -16.17 19.95
CA ASP A 92 -8.77 -14.78 20.25
C ASP A 92 -10.05 -14.66 21.11
N GLU A 93 -10.96 -15.63 21.02
CA GLU A 93 -12.19 -15.65 21.83
C GLU A 93 -11.92 -15.86 23.34
N HIS A 94 -10.82 -16.54 23.67
CA HIS A 94 -10.41 -16.86 25.03
C HIS A 94 -9.47 -15.81 25.64
N LEU A 95 -9.10 -14.76 24.88
CA LEU A 95 -8.25 -13.68 25.37
C LEU A 95 -9.04 -12.75 26.31
N PRO A 96 -8.58 -12.57 27.57
CA PRO A 96 -9.24 -11.67 28.52
C PRO A 96 -8.85 -10.20 28.30
N ASP A 97 -9.82 -9.28 28.37
CA ASP A 97 -9.54 -7.85 28.40
C ASP A 97 -9.12 -7.39 29.80
N VAL A 98 -7.80 -7.35 30.00
CA VAL A 98 -7.17 -6.91 31.25
C VAL A 98 -7.49 -5.47 31.65
N ASN A 99 -7.93 -4.60 30.73
CA ASN A 99 -8.33 -3.23 31.10
C ASN A 99 -9.70 -3.27 31.81
N LEU A 100 -10.64 -4.07 31.32
CA LEU A 100 -11.96 -4.26 31.97
C LEU A 100 -11.82 -4.89 33.36
N ILE A 101 -10.90 -5.84 33.53
CA ILE A 101 -10.62 -6.45 34.85
C ILE A 101 -10.05 -5.41 35.82
N GLY A 102 -9.07 -4.61 35.38
CA GLY A 102 -8.39 -3.66 36.26
C GLY A 102 -9.23 -2.42 36.60
N GLU A 103 -9.98 -1.87 35.63
CA GLU A 103 -10.81 -0.66 35.78
C GLU A 103 -12.18 -0.94 36.41
N MET A 104 -12.87 -1.99 35.93
CA MET A 104 -14.27 -2.26 36.25
C MET A 104 -14.44 -3.47 37.17
N GLY A 105 -13.38 -4.28 37.37
CA GLY A 105 -13.49 -5.53 38.14
C GLY A 105 -14.40 -6.55 37.47
N ASP A 106 -14.45 -6.55 36.13
CA ASP A 106 -15.38 -7.39 35.39
C ASP A 106 -15.15 -8.89 35.65
N VAL A 107 -16.20 -9.56 36.12
CA VAL A 107 -16.15 -10.97 36.58
C VAL A 107 -16.04 -11.93 35.40
N THR A 108 -16.55 -11.55 34.23
CA THR A 108 -16.52 -12.37 33.02
C THR A 108 -15.11 -12.45 32.45
N GLU A 109 -14.47 -11.29 32.27
CA GLU A 109 -13.08 -11.22 31.81
C GLU A 109 -12.11 -11.79 32.84
N LEU A 110 -12.39 -11.62 34.13
CA LEU A 110 -11.62 -12.29 35.19
C LEU A 110 -11.75 -13.82 35.11
N GLY A 111 -12.96 -14.33 34.83
CA GLY A 111 -13.20 -15.75 34.60
C GLY A 111 -12.34 -16.32 33.46
N LYS A 112 -12.28 -15.62 32.31
CA LYS A 112 -11.41 -16.00 31.19
C LYS A 112 -9.93 -16.01 31.57
N LEU A 113 -9.47 -15.00 32.30
CA LEU A 113 -8.08 -14.94 32.75
C LEU A 113 -7.73 -16.13 33.65
N VAL A 114 -8.60 -16.47 34.60
CA VAL A 114 -8.39 -17.63 35.48
C VAL A 114 -8.53 -18.94 34.71
N GLN A 115 -9.40 -19.02 33.71
CA GLN A 115 -9.51 -20.19 32.83
C GLN A 115 -8.18 -20.45 32.12
N LEU A 116 -7.47 -19.43 31.63
CA LEU A 116 -6.12 -19.60 31.09
C LEU A 116 -5.12 -20.09 32.14
N VAL A 117 -5.23 -19.65 33.40
CA VAL A 117 -4.37 -20.16 34.49
C VAL A 117 -4.64 -21.66 34.73
N LEU A 118 -5.90 -22.06 34.70
CA LEU A 118 -6.31 -23.47 34.77
C LEU A 118 -5.74 -24.28 33.62
N GLY A 119 -5.73 -23.73 32.39
CA GLY A 119 -5.11 -24.40 31.25
C GLY A 119 -3.59 -24.56 31.39
N CYS A 120 -2.88 -23.58 31.96
CA CYS A 120 -1.47 -23.75 32.34
C CYS A 120 -1.30 -24.88 33.37
N ALA A 121 -2.17 -24.92 34.38
CA ALA A 121 -2.16 -25.90 35.46
C ALA A 121 -2.33 -27.35 34.99
N VAL A 122 -3.27 -27.62 34.08
CA VAL A 122 -3.54 -28.99 33.59
C VAL A 122 -2.61 -29.44 32.47
N SER A 123 -1.82 -28.53 31.91
CA SER A 123 -0.88 -28.81 30.83
C SER A 123 0.60 -28.71 31.23
N CYS A 124 0.90 -28.31 32.47
CA CYS A 124 2.27 -28.28 33.01
C CYS A 124 2.86 -29.68 33.28
N GLU A 125 4.17 -29.77 33.55
CA GLU A 125 4.85 -31.04 33.88
C GLU A 125 4.23 -31.76 35.08
N LYS A 126 3.73 -30.99 36.06
CA LYS A 126 3.06 -31.49 37.28
C LYS A 126 1.55 -31.61 37.15
N LYS A 127 1.01 -31.71 35.92
CA LYS A 127 -0.44 -31.80 35.68
C LYS A 127 -1.16 -32.87 36.50
N GLN A 128 -0.48 -33.99 36.81
CA GLN A 128 -1.09 -35.08 37.57
C GLN A 128 -1.46 -34.67 39.01
N GLU A 129 -0.61 -33.89 39.69
CA GLU A 129 -0.88 -33.36 41.03
C GLU A 129 -2.05 -32.37 41.00
N GLN A 130 -2.10 -31.53 39.95
CA GLN A 130 -3.13 -30.52 39.76
C GLN A 130 -4.51 -31.15 39.45
N ILE A 131 -4.53 -32.19 38.60
CA ILE A 131 -5.74 -32.94 38.28
C ILE A 131 -6.25 -33.67 39.52
N GLN A 132 -5.37 -34.28 40.32
CA GLN A 132 -5.77 -34.90 41.59
C GLN A 132 -6.36 -33.88 42.56
N GLN A 133 -5.81 -32.67 42.63
CA GLN A 133 -6.36 -31.59 43.44
C GLN A 133 -7.76 -31.15 42.97
N ILE A 134 -7.98 -31.07 41.65
CA ILE A 134 -9.32 -30.82 41.07
C ILE A 134 -10.31 -31.90 41.47
N MET A 135 -9.89 -33.18 41.50
CA MET A 135 -10.75 -34.30 41.91
C MET A 135 -11.17 -34.28 43.40
N THR A 136 -10.55 -33.44 44.24
CA THR A 136 -10.96 -33.26 45.64
C THR A 136 -12.05 -32.20 45.84
N LEU A 137 -12.38 -31.44 44.78
CA LEU A 137 -13.40 -30.39 44.82
C LEU A 137 -14.83 -30.97 44.80
N GLU A 138 -15.82 -30.15 45.06
CA GLU A 138 -17.23 -30.52 44.93
C GLU A 138 -17.58 -30.90 43.48
N GLU A 139 -18.45 -31.90 43.27
CA GLU A 139 -18.82 -32.41 41.94
C GLU A 139 -19.36 -31.32 41.00
N SER A 140 -20.11 -30.36 41.55
CA SER A 140 -20.60 -29.17 40.84
C SER A 140 -19.46 -28.31 40.28
N VAL A 141 -18.39 -28.12 41.06
CA VAL A 141 -17.19 -27.37 40.67
C VAL A 141 -16.33 -28.18 39.70
N GLN A 142 -16.19 -29.49 39.92
CA GLN A 142 -15.45 -30.39 39.02
C GLN A 142 -16.03 -30.35 37.60
N HIS A 143 -17.36 -30.37 37.47
CA HIS A 143 -18.03 -30.31 36.18
C HIS A 143 -17.71 -29.01 35.43
N VAL A 144 -17.80 -27.86 36.11
CA VAL A 144 -17.48 -26.54 35.53
C VAL A 144 -16.00 -26.45 35.12
N VAL A 145 -15.09 -26.91 35.97
CA VAL A 145 -13.64 -26.96 35.69
C VAL A 145 -13.35 -27.86 34.48
N MET A 146 -14.00 -29.02 34.39
CA MET A 146 -13.87 -29.94 33.26
C MET A 146 -14.37 -29.30 31.96
N THR A 147 -15.52 -28.62 31.98
CA THR A 147 -16.02 -27.90 30.80
C THR A 147 -15.07 -26.78 30.39
N ALA A 148 -14.51 -26.03 31.33
CA ALA A 148 -13.56 -24.96 31.05
C ALA A 148 -12.24 -25.46 30.42
N ILE A 149 -11.76 -26.64 30.83
CA ILE A 149 -10.60 -27.32 30.22
C ILE A 149 -10.94 -27.80 28.82
N GLN A 150 -12.11 -28.40 28.63
CA GLN A 150 -12.56 -28.87 27.33
C GLN A 150 -12.72 -27.72 26.33
N GLU A 151 -13.24 -26.57 26.76
CA GLU A 151 -13.38 -25.37 25.93
C GLU A 151 -12.01 -24.82 25.49
N LEU A 152 -11.01 -24.84 26.39
CA LEU A 152 -9.65 -24.40 26.08
C LEU A 152 -8.84 -25.38 25.21
N LEU A 153 -9.10 -26.68 25.35
CA LEU A 153 -8.32 -27.76 24.69
C LEU A 153 -9.06 -28.43 23.53
N SER A 154 -10.34 -28.09 23.29
CA SER A 154 -11.04 -28.51 22.09
C SER A 154 -10.34 -27.85 20.92
N LYS A 155 -9.64 -28.66 20.13
CA LYS A 155 -9.18 -28.27 18.79
C LYS A 155 -10.42 -27.84 18.01
N GLU A 156 -10.69 -26.55 17.95
CA GLU A 156 -11.44 -26.01 16.82
C GLU A 156 -10.66 -26.43 15.57
N PRO A 157 -11.27 -27.16 14.63
CA PRO A 157 -10.69 -27.30 13.32
C PRO A 157 -10.57 -25.88 12.78
N SER A 158 -9.32 -25.41 12.70
CA SER A 158 -8.93 -24.10 12.20
C SER A 158 -9.69 -23.81 10.91
N SER A 159 -10.75 -23.02 11.05
CA SER A 159 -11.60 -22.58 9.96
C SER A 159 -10.89 -21.39 9.34
N GLU A 160 -10.03 -21.65 8.34
CA GLU A 160 -9.57 -20.58 7.45
C GLU A 160 -10.80 -19.98 6.75
N PRO A 161 -11.03 -18.66 6.87
CA PRO A 161 -12.19 -18.02 6.28
C PRO A 161 -11.92 -17.80 4.79
N GLY A 162 -12.27 -18.77 3.94
CA GLY A 162 -12.01 -18.64 2.52
C GLY A 162 -12.38 -19.82 1.62
N SER A 163 -13.54 -20.46 1.77
CA SER A 163 -14.13 -21.23 0.66
C SER A 163 -15.66 -21.27 0.76
N PRO A 164 -16.40 -20.91 -0.31
CA PRO A 164 -17.84 -21.06 -0.35
C PRO A 164 -18.24 -22.49 -0.74
N GLU A 165 -19.22 -23.03 0.01
CA GLU A 165 -20.01 -24.24 -0.26
C GLU A 165 -19.21 -25.56 -0.12
N THR A 166 -19.55 -26.44 0.82
CA THR A 166 -20.58 -27.45 0.56
C THR A 166 -20.93 -28.28 1.79
N TYR A 167 -22.21 -28.64 1.85
CA TYR A 167 -22.77 -29.86 2.45
C TYR A 167 -22.69 -30.05 3.97
N GLY A 168 -23.86 -30.32 4.54
CA GLY A 168 -24.08 -30.51 5.96
C GLY A 168 -23.19 -31.58 6.59
N ASP A 169 -22.80 -31.24 7.81
CA ASP A 169 -22.42 -32.11 8.92
C ASP A 169 -23.23 -33.42 8.93
N PHE A 170 -22.72 -34.44 8.24
CA PHE A 170 -23.25 -35.81 8.25
C PHE A 170 -22.43 -36.72 9.19
N ASP A 171 -21.28 -36.25 9.70
CA ASP A 171 -20.34 -37.09 10.46
C ASP A 171 -20.64 -37.10 11.97
N TYR A 172 -21.26 -36.04 12.50
CA TYR A 172 -21.68 -36.03 13.90
C TYR A 172 -22.99 -36.80 14.16
N GLN A 173 -23.87 -36.86 13.15
CA GLN A 173 -25.08 -37.70 13.18
C GLN A 173 -24.81 -39.16 12.81
N SER A 174 -23.87 -39.45 11.91
CA SER A 174 -23.48 -40.83 11.56
C SER A 174 -22.84 -41.56 12.72
N ARG A 175 -21.95 -40.91 13.50
CA ARG A 175 -21.34 -41.51 14.69
C ARG A 175 -22.35 -41.80 15.79
N LYS A 176 -23.37 -40.95 15.97
CA LYS A 176 -24.46 -41.20 16.91
C LYS A 176 -25.37 -42.36 16.46
N TYR A 177 -25.56 -42.55 15.17
CA TYR A 177 -26.28 -43.69 14.61
C TYR A 177 -25.48 -45.00 14.64
N TYR A 178 -24.15 -44.94 14.52
CA TYR A 178 -23.28 -46.12 14.58
C TYR A 178 -23.29 -46.74 15.98
N PHE A 179 -23.16 -45.92 17.05
CA PHE A 179 -23.26 -46.40 18.43
C PHE A 179 -24.64 -46.95 18.80
N LEU A 180 -25.72 -46.40 18.22
CA LEU A 180 -27.08 -46.92 18.42
C LEU A 180 -27.37 -48.19 17.58
N SER A 181 -26.64 -48.41 16.49
CA SER A 181 -26.71 -49.64 15.69
C SER A 181 -25.99 -50.78 16.42
N GLU A 182 -24.82 -50.53 16.99
CA GLU A 182 -24.06 -51.52 17.76
C GLU A 182 -24.85 -51.99 19.00
N GLU A 183 -25.49 -51.07 19.74
CA GLU A 183 -26.38 -51.44 20.86
C GLU A 183 -27.65 -52.18 20.42
N ALA A 184 -28.14 -51.94 19.20
CA ALA A 184 -29.30 -52.66 18.66
C ALA A 184 -28.93 -54.08 18.21
N ASP A 185 -27.77 -54.23 17.55
CA ASP A 185 -27.24 -55.51 17.08
C ASP A 185 -26.87 -56.41 18.28
N GLU A 186 -26.23 -55.88 19.33
CA GLU A 186 -25.95 -56.63 20.56
C GLU A 186 -27.23 -57.12 21.27
N LYS A 187 -28.30 -56.31 21.23
CA LYS A 187 -29.60 -56.67 21.81
C LYS A 187 -30.34 -57.71 20.95
N GLU A 188 -30.17 -57.68 19.64
CA GLU A 188 -30.75 -58.66 18.73
C GLU A 188 -30.02 -60.01 18.84
N ASP A 189 -28.69 -60.00 18.97
CA ASP A 189 -27.86 -61.19 19.25
C ASP A 189 -28.19 -61.85 20.59
N LEU A 190 -28.38 -61.05 21.65
CA LEU A 190 -28.82 -61.57 22.97
C LEU A 190 -30.22 -62.19 22.89
N ASN A 191 -31.14 -61.58 22.15
CA ASN A 191 -32.48 -62.15 21.94
C ASN A 191 -32.44 -63.43 21.10
N GLN A 192 -31.59 -63.49 20.08
CA GLN A 192 -31.41 -64.69 19.28
C GLN A 192 -30.84 -65.84 20.12
N ARG A 193 -29.85 -65.54 20.97
CA ARG A 193 -29.27 -66.52 21.90
C ARG A 193 -30.26 -67.01 22.95
N CYS A 194 -31.16 -66.14 23.43
CA CYS A 194 -32.26 -66.56 24.30
C CYS A 194 -33.25 -67.51 23.60
N ARG A 195 -33.63 -67.22 22.35
CA ARG A 195 -34.50 -68.10 21.55
C ARG A 195 -33.84 -69.44 21.24
N ASP A 196 -32.55 -69.44 20.94
CA ASP A 196 -31.81 -70.67 20.67
C ASP A 196 -31.69 -71.55 21.93
N LEU A 197 -31.51 -70.94 23.12
CA LEU A 197 -31.52 -71.65 24.40
C LEU A 197 -32.91 -72.21 24.75
N GLU A 198 -33.99 -71.47 24.46
CA GLU A 198 -35.37 -71.96 24.63
C GLU A 198 -35.66 -73.14 23.70
N HIS A 199 -35.18 -73.09 22.46
CA HIS A 199 -35.32 -74.20 21.51
C HIS A 199 -34.55 -75.45 21.97
N GLN A 200 -33.30 -75.29 22.43
CA GLN A 200 -32.50 -76.40 22.98
C GLN A 200 -33.16 -77.03 24.21
N LEU A 201 -33.77 -76.23 25.09
CA LEU A 201 -34.54 -76.72 26.23
C LEU A 201 -35.77 -77.54 25.80
N SER A 202 -36.47 -77.10 24.75
CA SER A 202 -37.62 -77.81 24.20
C SER A 202 -37.22 -79.17 23.62
N VAL A 203 -36.16 -79.21 22.82
CA VAL A 203 -35.64 -80.46 22.22
C VAL A 203 -35.19 -81.44 23.30
N ALA A 204 -34.44 -80.96 24.31
CA ALA A 204 -33.98 -81.79 25.41
C ALA A 204 -35.14 -82.35 26.27
N LEU A 205 -36.23 -81.59 26.42
CA LEU A 205 -37.45 -82.08 27.10
C LEU A 205 -38.17 -83.17 26.30
N GLU A 206 -38.22 -83.02 24.98
CA GLU A 206 -38.84 -83.99 24.07
C GLU A 206 -38.05 -85.31 24.05
N GLU A 207 -36.71 -85.22 23.97
CA GLU A 207 -35.78 -86.35 24.10
C GLU A 207 -35.86 -87.06 25.45
N LYS A 208 -35.98 -86.29 26.55
CA LYS A 208 -36.20 -86.89 27.88
C LYS A 208 -37.51 -87.68 27.93
N SER A 209 -38.56 -87.20 27.27
CA SER A 209 -39.84 -87.90 27.22
C SER A 209 -39.78 -89.18 26.38
N SER A 210 -39.05 -89.15 25.26
CA SER A 210 -38.89 -90.31 24.37
C SER A 210 -38.04 -91.40 25.03
N LEU A 211 -36.94 -91.02 25.69
CA LEU A 211 -36.12 -91.94 26.48
C LEU A 211 -36.90 -92.55 27.66
N GLN A 212 -37.77 -91.78 28.32
CA GLN A 212 -38.66 -92.32 29.35
C GLN A 212 -39.65 -93.36 28.78
N ALA A 213 -40.22 -93.10 27.60
CA ALA A 213 -41.13 -94.03 26.92
C ALA A 213 -40.40 -95.33 26.51
N GLU A 214 -39.18 -95.22 25.99
CA GLU A 214 -38.36 -96.37 25.61
C GLU A 214 -37.94 -97.21 26.82
N THR A 215 -37.58 -96.56 27.93
CA THR A 215 -37.23 -97.26 29.18
C THR A 215 -38.42 -98.06 29.73
N CYS A 216 -39.66 -97.56 29.59
CA CYS A 216 -40.87 -98.31 29.93
C CYS A 216 -41.09 -99.51 28.99
N SER A 217 -40.90 -99.33 27.68
CA SER A 217 -41.03 -100.42 26.70
C SER A 217 -40.00 -101.53 26.88
N LEU A 218 -38.75 -101.17 27.19
CA LEU A 218 -37.68 -102.14 27.45
C LEU A 218 -37.93 -102.94 28.74
N LYS A 219 -38.49 -102.31 29.78
CA LYS A 219 -38.90 -103.01 31.01
C LYS A 219 -40.05 -104.01 30.75
N GLU A 220 -41.00 -103.69 29.87
CA GLU A 220 -42.05 -104.64 29.44
C GLU A 220 -41.52 -105.77 28.55
N LYS A 221 -40.51 -105.51 27.72
CA LYS A 221 -39.88 -106.55 26.89
C LYS A 221 -39.07 -107.51 27.75
N LEU A 222 -38.34 -107.00 28.75
CA LEU A 222 -37.57 -107.82 29.67
C LEU A 222 -38.47 -108.75 30.51
N SER A 223 -39.66 -108.29 30.89
CA SER A 223 -40.63 -109.14 31.62
C SER A 223 -41.28 -110.24 30.76
N ARG A 224 -41.14 -110.20 29.43
CA ARG A 224 -41.69 -111.22 28.51
C ARG A 224 -40.70 -112.33 28.15
N PHE A 225 -39.40 -112.13 28.38
CA PHE A 225 -38.36 -113.11 28.00
C PHE A 225 -38.00 -114.13 29.08
N ASP A 226 -38.53 -113.99 30.31
CA ASP A 226 -38.31 -114.96 31.41
C ASP A 226 -39.17 -116.23 31.32
N SER A 227 -39.96 -116.42 30.26
CA SER A 227 -40.68 -117.68 30.03
C SER A 227 -40.38 -118.24 28.64
N LEU A 228 -39.46 -119.19 28.57
CA LEU A 228 -39.60 -120.47 27.86
C LEU A 228 -38.20 -120.98 27.51
N ASP A 229 -37.66 -121.80 28.40
CA ASP A 229 -36.41 -122.50 28.17
C ASP A 229 -36.67 -123.97 27.81
N ASN A 230 -35.88 -124.44 26.84
CA ASN A 230 -35.48 -125.80 26.55
C ASN A 230 -36.51 -126.85 26.08
N SER A 231 -36.33 -127.32 24.85
CA SER A 231 -36.16 -128.77 24.55
C SER A 231 -35.84 -128.99 23.06
N THR A 232 -34.69 -129.59 22.75
CA THR A 232 -34.58 -130.95 22.15
C THR A 232 -33.25 -131.17 21.43
N THR A 233 -32.47 -132.04 22.04
CA THR A 233 -31.13 -132.49 21.64
C THR A 233 -31.28 -133.90 21.05
N ALA A 234 -31.35 -134.05 19.72
CA ALA A 234 -31.31 -135.38 19.07
C ALA A 234 -31.04 -135.36 17.54
N ILE A 235 -30.34 -134.35 17.02
CA ILE A 235 -29.84 -134.34 15.62
C ILE A 235 -28.40 -133.82 15.66
N THR A 236 -27.48 -134.54 16.31
CA THR A 236 -26.20 -133.96 16.79
C THR A 236 -24.98 -134.32 15.95
N GLY A 237 -25.07 -135.14 14.90
CA GLY A 237 -23.90 -135.54 14.09
C GLY A 237 -23.76 -134.80 12.76
N LYS A 238 -24.69 -135.04 11.82
CA LYS A 238 -24.69 -134.37 10.50
C LYS A 238 -25.03 -132.88 10.58
N LYS A 239 -25.96 -132.51 11.45
CA LYS A 239 -26.26 -131.10 11.74
C LYS A 239 -25.07 -130.41 12.40
N LEU A 240 -24.30 -131.11 13.24
CA LEU A 240 -23.10 -130.55 13.87
C LEU A 240 -21.97 -130.34 12.85
N LEU A 241 -21.75 -131.28 11.91
CA LEU A 241 -20.79 -131.07 10.81
C LEU A 241 -21.22 -129.94 9.85
N LEU A 242 -22.52 -129.84 9.53
CA LEU A 242 -23.04 -128.74 8.71
C LEU A 242 -22.93 -127.40 9.43
N LEU A 243 -23.25 -127.36 10.73
CA LEU A 243 -23.08 -126.18 11.58
C LEU A 243 -21.59 -125.83 11.74
N GLN A 244 -20.70 -126.82 11.81
CA GLN A 244 -19.26 -126.60 11.88
C GLN A 244 -18.71 -126.03 10.57
N SER A 245 -19.14 -126.54 9.42
CA SER A 245 -18.79 -125.97 8.11
C SER A 245 -19.37 -124.56 7.91
N GLN A 246 -20.60 -124.32 8.36
CA GLN A 246 -21.17 -122.97 8.37
C GLN A 246 -20.42 -122.05 9.33
N MET A 247 -19.98 -122.54 10.48
CA MET A 247 -19.19 -121.77 11.44
C MET A 247 -17.82 -121.42 10.85
N GLU A 248 -17.15 -122.34 10.16
CA GLU A 248 -15.89 -122.08 9.44
C GLU A 248 -16.08 -121.07 8.29
N GLN A 249 -17.16 -121.18 7.50
CA GLN A 249 -17.48 -120.19 6.46
C GLN A 249 -17.76 -118.81 7.03
N LEU A 250 -18.54 -118.72 8.11
CA LEU A 250 -18.81 -117.46 8.80
C LEU A 250 -17.57 -116.88 9.48
N GLN A 251 -16.63 -117.73 9.95
CA GLN A 251 -15.35 -117.29 10.47
C GLN A 251 -14.46 -116.70 9.37
N GLU A 252 -14.36 -117.36 8.22
CA GLU A 252 -13.61 -116.86 7.07
C GLU A 252 -14.22 -115.55 6.51
N GLU A 253 -15.56 -115.49 6.44
CA GLU A 253 -16.27 -114.27 6.03
C GLU A 253 -16.09 -113.15 7.05
N ASN A 254 -16.13 -113.43 8.35
CA ASN A 254 -15.79 -112.46 9.40
C ASN A 254 -14.36 -111.95 9.24
N TYR A 255 -13.36 -112.82 9.05
CA TYR A 255 -11.98 -112.40 8.87
C TYR A 255 -11.81 -111.52 7.63
N ARG A 256 -12.50 -111.85 6.53
CA ARG A 256 -12.50 -111.03 5.31
C ARG A 256 -13.16 -109.67 5.54
N LEU A 257 -14.29 -109.63 6.26
CA LEU A 257 -14.98 -108.39 6.63
C LEU A 257 -14.14 -107.55 7.59
N GLU A 258 -13.45 -108.17 8.55
CA GLU A 258 -12.53 -107.50 9.49
C GLU A 258 -11.36 -106.87 8.74
N ASN A 259 -10.73 -107.60 7.82
CA ASN A 259 -9.66 -107.04 6.97
C ASN A 259 -10.17 -105.89 6.10
N SER A 260 -11.34 -106.03 5.48
CA SER A 260 -11.94 -104.95 4.68
C SER A 260 -12.31 -103.75 5.56
N ARG A 261 -12.78 -103.96 6.78
CA ARG A 261 -13.10 -102.89 7.74
C ARG A 261 -11.82 -102.17 8.16
N ASP A 262 -10.76 -102.90 8.45
CA ASP A 262 -9.48 -102.34 8.86
C ASP A 262 -8.80 -101.57 7.72
N ASP A 263 -8.89 -102.05 6.47
CA ASP A 263 -8.45 -101.29 5.28
C ASP A 263 -9.23 -99.98 5.11
N MET A 264 -10.55 -100.02 5.34
CA MET A 264 -11.40 -98.82 5.27
C MET A 264 -11.12 -97.87 6.44
N ARG A 265 -10.80 -98.38 7.62
CA ARG A 265 -10.36 -97.57 8.78
C ARG A 265 -9.07 -96.83 8.45
N VAL A 266 -8.05 -97.53 7.94
CA VAL A 266 -6.76 -96.91 7.57
C VAL A 266 -6.95 -95.87 6.45
N ARG A 267 -7.79 -96.14 5.45
CA ARG A 267 -8.13 -95.14 4.43
C ARG A 267 -8.84 -93.93 5.03
N GLY A 268 -9.73 -94.14 6.00
CA GLY A 268 -10.38 -93.07 6.76
C GLY A 268 -9.35 -92.19 7.47
N GLU A 269 -8.43 -92.81 8.22
CA GLU A 269 -7.35 -92.10 8.93
C GLU A 269 -6.44 -91.29 7.97
N ILE A 270 -6.10 -91.83 6.81
CA ILE A 270 -5.29 -91.11 5.79
C ILE A 270 -6.06 -89.91 5.23
N LEU A 271 -7.35 -90.08 4.90
CA LEU A 271 -8.17 -88.99 4.39
C LEU A 271 -8.41 -87.91 5.45
N GLU A 272 -8.60 -88.29 6.71
CA GLU A 272 -8.68 -87.35 7.83
C GLU A 272 -7.38 -86.55 7.95
N HIS A 273 -6.23 -87.21 7.83
CA HIS A 273 -4.93 -86.53 7.86
C HIS A 273 -4.78 -85.54 6.69
N GLU A 274 -5.10 -85.94 5.46
CA GLU A 274 -5.05 -85.06 4.28
C GLU A 274 -6.00 -83.86 4.42
N VAL A 275 -7.19 -84.05 4.99
CA VAL A 275 -8.12 -82.96 5.29
C VAL A 275 -7.51 -81.99 6.30
N THR A 276 -6.87 -82.48 7.37
CA THR A 276 -6.20 -81.60 8.35
C THR A 276 -5.02 -80.83 7.75
N GLU A 277 -4.21 -81.45 6.90
CA GLU A 277 -3.11 -80.77 6.21
C GLU A 277 -3.63 -79.69 5.25
N LEU A 278 -4.69 -79.99 4.49
CA LEU A 278 -5.33 -79.02 3.60
C LEU A 278 -5.97 -77.86 4.38
N GLN A 279 -6.57 -78.12 5.54
CA GLN A 279 -7.10 -77.08 6.42
C GLN A 279 -5.99 -76.15 6.93
N GLN A 280 -4.90 -76.69 7.46
CA GLN A 280 -3.75 -75.90 7.90
C GLN A 280 -3.17 -75.06 6.76
N ARG A 281 -3.03 -75.64 5.57
CA ARG A 281 -2.54 -74.93 4.39
C ARG A 281 -3.48 -73.80 3.95
N ASN A 282 -4.78 -73.97 4.14
CA ASN A 282 -5.77 -72.92 3.86
C ASN A 282 -5.71 -71.79 4.90
N GLU A 283 -5.51 -72.12 6.18
CA GLU A 283 -5.27 -71.16 7.25
C GLU A 283 -4.00 -70.32 7.00
N GLU A 284 -2.91 -70.96 6.57
CA GLU A 284 -1.68 -70.26 6.19
C GLU A 284 -1.91 -69.31 5.00
N LEU A 285 -2.58 -69.79 3.95
CA LEU A 285 -2.89 -68.97 2.77
C LEU A 285 -3.82 -67.80 3.10
N THR A 286 -4.79 -68.00 4.00
CA THR A 286 -5.68 -66.92 4.46
C THR A 286 -4.93 -65.90 5.32
N SER A 287 -4.02 -66.33 6.19
CA SER A 287 -3.13 -65.43 6.95
C SER A 287 -2.24 -64.59 6.02
N LEU A 288 -1.62 -65.22 5.01
CA LEU A 288 -0.81 -64.52 4.00
C LEU A 288 -1.64 -63.52 3.19
N ALA A 289 -2.88 -63.86 2.84
CA ALA A 289 -3.79 -62.94 2.14
C ALA A 289 -4.16 -61.72 3.01
N GLN A 290 -4.38 -61.92 4.31
CA GLN A 290 -4.63 -60.84 5.25
C GLN A 290 -3.41 -59.93 5.41
N GLU A 291 -2.21 -60.49 5.51
CA GLU A 291 -0.96 -59.71 5.58
C GLU A 291 -0.71 -58.91 4.29
N ALA A 292 -0.94 -59.52 3.12
CA ALA A 292 -0.84 -58.82 1.84
C ALA A 292 -1.85 -57.66 1.73
N GLN A 293 -3.04 -57.82 2.29
CA GLN A 293 -4.03 -56.75 2.34
C GLN A 293 -3.60 -55.63 3.31
N ALA A 294 -3.09 -55.96 4.50
CA ALA A 294 -2.58 -54.97 5.45
C ALA A 294 -1.41 -54.15 4.85
N LEU A 295 -0.46 -54.80 4.19
CA LEU A 295 0.65 -54.12 3.51
C LEU A 295 0.18 -53.20 2.37
N LYS A 296 -0.91 -53.59 1.68
CA LYS A 296 -1.52 -52.75 0.65
C LYS A 296 -2.15 -51.49 1.26
N ASP A 297 -2.85 -51.65 2.38
CA ASP A 297 -3.46 -50.52 3.09
C ASP A 297 -2.36 -49.57 3.63
N GLU A 298 -1.25 -50.10 4.15
CA GLU A 298 -0.08 -49.30 4.53
C GLU A 298 0.54 -48.54 3.34
N MET A 299 0.67 -49.20 2.18
CA MET A 299 1.17 -48.55 0.96
C MET A 299 0.26 -47.41 0.51
N ASP A 300 -1.06 -47.58 0.62
CA ASP A 300 -2.03 -46.54 0.25
C ASP A 300 -1.99 -45.35 1.23
N ILE A 301 -1.81 -45.60 2.54
CA ILE A 301 -1.55 -44.55 3.54
C ILE A 301 -0.26 -43.79 3.20
N LEU A 302 0.81 -44.51 2.85
CA LEU A 302 2.09 -43.90 2.48
C LEU A 302 1.96 -43.06 1.20
N ARG A 303 1.20 -43.51 0.19
CA ARG A 303 0.90 -42.71 -1.01
C ARG A 303 0.17 -41.42 -0.66
N HIS A 304 -0.89 -41.47 0.13
CA HIS A 304 -1.59 -40.26 0.57
C HIS A 304 -0.68 -39.32 1.36
N SER A 305 0.20 -39.86 2.21
CA SER A 305 1.19 -39.06 2.92
C SER A 305 2.19 -38.38 1.97
N SER A 306 2.64 -39.08 0.93
CA SER A 306 3.54 -38.55 -0.10
C SER A 306 2.86 -37.45 -0.92
N ASP A 307 1.59 -37.62 -1.29
CA ASP A 307 0.84 -36.59 -2.01
C ASP A 307 0.66 -35.34 -1.16
N ARG A 308 0.42 -35.50 0.15
CA ARG A 308 0.37 -34.39 1.09
C ARG A 308 1.71 -33.66 1.19
N VAL A 309 2.82 -34.39 1.20
CA VAL A 309 4.17 -33.78 1.18
C VAL A 309 4.37 -33.00 -0.12
N ASN A 310 4.03 -33.56 -1.28
CA ASN A 310 4.14 -32.86 -2.57
C ASN A 310 3.32 -31.56 -2.61
N GLN A 311 2.12 -31.55 -2.01
CA GLN A 311 1.30 -30.34 -1.89
C GLN A 311 1.96 -29.28 -0.99
N LEU A 312 2.53 -29.70 0.15
CA LEU A 312 3.26 -28.80 1.05
C LEU A 312 4.53 -28.26 0.38
N GLU A 313 5.26 -29.07 -0.38
CA GLU A 313 6.43 -28.63 -1.15
C GLU A 313 6.05 -27.59 -2.21
N ALA A 314 4.95 -27.81 -2.94
CA ALA A 314 4.43 -26.83 -3.89
C ALA A 314 4.05 -25.51 -3.19
N LEU A 315 3.41 -25.59 -2.02
CA LEU A 315 3.08 -24.40 -1.22
C LEU A 315 4.34 -23.66 -0.77
N VAL A 316 5.36 -24.37 -0.28
CA VAL A 316 6.67 -23.80 0.09
C VAL A 316 7.30 -23.09 -1.11
N GLU A 317 7.25 -23.68 -2.30
CA GLU A 317 7.79 -23.07 -3.51
C GLU A 317 7.02 -21.79 -3.91
N THR A 318 5.70 -21.76 -3.73
CA THR A 318 4.93 -20.51 -3.92
C THR A 318 5.31 -19.43 -2.90
N TYR A 319 5.56 -19.80 -1.64
CA TYR A 319 6.00 -18.85 -0.62
C TYR A 319 7.41 -18.32 -0.87
N LYS A 320 8.33 -19.16 -1.37
CA LYS A 320 9.65 -18.70 -1.81
C LYS A 320 9.55 -17.66 -2.92
N ARG A 321 8.72 -17.91 -3.94
CA ARG A 321 8.48 -16.92 -5.01
C ARG A 321 7.92 -15.61 -4.48
N LYS A 322 6.94 -15.67 -3.56
CA LYS A 322 6.42 -14.48 -2.88
C LYS A 322 7.50 -13.73 -2.07
N LEU A 323 8.45 -14.44 -1.45
CA LEU A 323 9.57 -13.83 -0.75
C LEU A 323 10.56 -13.14 -1.70
N GLU A 324 10.80 -13.72 -2.88
CA GLU A 324 11.60 -13.10 -3.94
C GLU A 324 10.93 -11.82 -4.44
N ASP A 325 9.62 -11.85 -4.71
CA ASP A 325 8.82 -10.67 -5.10
C ASP A 325 8.86 -9.57 -4.03
N LEU A 326 8.78 -9.93 -2.74
CA LEU A 326 8.96 -8.99 -1.63
C LEU A 326 10.38 -8.41 -1.59
N GLY A 327 11.39 -9.21 -1.94
CA GLY A 327 12.78 -8.76 -2.10
C GLY A 327 12.93 -7.73 -3.22
N ASP A 328 12.28 -7.97 -4.36
CA ASP A 328 12.23 -7.07 -5.51
C ASP A 328 11.53 -5.76 -5.16
N LEU A 329 10.36 -5.84 -4.50
CA LEU A 329 9.62 -4.67 -4.06
C LEU A 329 10.43 -3.83 -3.07
N ARG A 330 11.16 -4.46 -2.12
CA ARG A 330 12.08 -3.76 -1.21
C ARG A 330 13.23 -3.08 -1.94
N ARG A 331 13.75 -3.66 -3.02
CA ARG A 331 14.77 -3.01 -3.86
C ARG A 331 14.18 -1.83 -4.63
N GLN A 332 12.96 -1.96 -5.15
CA GLN A 332 12.26 -0.87 -5.82
C GLN A 332 11.96 0.30 -4.88
N VAL A 333 11.53 0.02 -3.65
CA VAL A 333 11.32 1.04 -2.60
C VAL A 333 12.62 1.78 -2.30
N ARG A 334 13.74 1.08 -2.11
CA ARG A 334 15.04 1.71 -1.89
C ARG A 334 15.47 2.61 -3.06
N LEU A 335 15.29 2.15 -4.30
CA LEU A 335 15.58 2.97 -5.49
C LEU A 335 14.70 4.22 -5.56
N LEU A 336 13.42 4.12 -5.16
CA LEU A 336 12.53 5.28 -5.11
C LEU A 336 12.92 6.26 -3.98
N GLU A 337 13.32 5.74 -2.82
CA GLU A 337 13.85 6.54 -1.71
C GLU A 337 15.12 7.29 -2.13
N GLU A 338 16.09 6.60 -2.75
CA GLU A 338 17.31 7.21 -3.29
C GLU A 338 16.98 8.32 -4.30
N ARG A 339 16.09 8.05 -5.26
CA ARG A 339 15.64 9.07 -6.23
C ARG A 339 14.98 10.27 -5.54
N ASN A 340 14.16 10.04 -4.51
CA ASN A 340 13.53 11.10 -3.74
C ASN A 340 14.59 11.95 -3.00
N THR A 341 15.60 11.32 -2.39
CA THR A 341 16.71 12.07 -1.76
C THR A 341 17.48 12.92 -2.75
N VAL A 342 17.73 12.43 -3.96
CA VAL A 342 18.37 13.20 -5.04
C VAL A 342 17.50 14.37 -5.48
N TYR A 343 16.19 14.18 -5.63
CA TYR A 343 15.27 15.29 -5.94
C TYR A 343 15.22 16.33 -4.83
N MET A 344 15.26 15.91 -3.56
CA MET A 344 15.32 16.81 -2.41
C MET A 344 16.63 17.61 -2.41
N GLN A 345 17.78 16.96 -2.62
CA GLN A 345 19.08 17.64 -2.75
C GLN A 345 19.07 18.64 -3.90
N ARG A 346 18.56 18.26 -5.08
CA ARG A 346 18.45 19.16 -6.23
C ARG A 346 17.55 20.37 -5.96
N THR A 347 16.47 20.16 -5.20
CA THR A 347 15.57 21.25 -4.79
C THR A 347 16.31 22.22 -3.86
N CYS A 348 17.04 21.70 -2.86
CA CYS A 348 17.87 22.54 -1.98
C CYS A 348 18.92 23.34 -2.75
N GLU A 349 19.61 22.73 -3.73
CA GLU A 349 20.57 23.42 -4.60
C GLU A 349 19.91 24.58 -5.37
N LEU A 350 18.74 24.34 -5.97
CA LEU A 350 17.99 25.36 -6.70
C LEU A 350 17.50 26.49 -5.77
N GLU A 351 17.09 26.17 -4.55
CA GLU A 351 16.73 27.18 -3.54
C GLU A 351 17.94 28.03 -3.12
N GLU A 352 19.12 27.43 -3.00
CA GLU A 352 20.36 28.16 -2.75
C GLU A 352 20.75 29.06 -3.93
N GLU A 353 20.68 28.55 -5.15
CA GLU A 353 20.89 29.34 -6.37
C GLU A 353 19.91 30.52 -6.44
N LEU A 354 18.64 30.31 -6.12
CA LEU A 354 17.63 31.37 -6.04
C LEU A 354 17.97 32.40 -4.96
N ARG A 355 18.44 31.97 -3.79
CA ARG A 355 18.91 32.89 -2.72
C ARG A 355 20.10 33.73 -3.19
N ARG A 356 21.08 33.13 -3.88
CA ARG A 356 22.22 33.85 -4.46
C ARG A 356 21.77 34.85 -5.52
N ALA A 357 20.90 34.42 -6.45
CA ALA A 357 20.34 35.28 -7.49
C ALA A 357 19.57 36.48 -6.90
N ASN A 358 18.78 36.25 -5.85
CA ASN A 358 18.08 37.33 -5.15
C ASN A 358 19.04 38.32 -4.46
N SER A 359 20.14 37.84 -3.88
CA SER A 359 21.17 38.73 -3.32
C SER A 359 21.80 39.61 -4.40
N VAL A 360 22.15 39.03 -5.56
CA VAL A 360 22.71 39.79 -6.70
C VAL A 360 21.68 40.78 -7.25
N ARG A 361 20.40 40.39 -7.35
CA ARG A 361 19.32 41.29 -7.77
C ARG A 361 19.18 42.49 -6.82
N ASN A 362 19.23 42.26 -5.51
CA ASN A 362 19.18 43.35 -4.53
C ASN A 362 20.37 44.31 -4.68
N GLN A 363 21.58 43.78 -4.91
CA GLN A 363 22.76 44.60 -5.20
C GLN A 363 22.58 45.41 -6.50
N LEU A 364 22.07 44.79 -7.56
CA LEU A 364 21.77 45.48 -8.82
C LEU A 364 20.76 46.60 -8.61
N ASP A 365 19.70 46.38 -7.82
CA ASP A 365 18.71 47.41 -7.49
C ASP A 365 19.33 48.56 -6.68
N THR A 366 20.29 48.29 -5.79
CA THR A 366 21.04 49.35 -5.11
C THR A 366 21.90 50.16 -6.07
N TYR A 367 22.62 49.51 -6.99
CA TYR A 367 23.43 50.21 -8.00
C TYR A 367 22.55 51.01 -8.97
N LYS A 368 21.38 50.50 -9.38
CA LYS A 368 20.40 51.24 -10.18
C LYS A 368 19.92 52.50 -9.48
N ARG A 369 19.62 52.44 -8.18
CA ARG A 369 19.26 53.63 -7.38
C ARG A 369 20.41 54.64 -7.32
N GLN A 370 21.63 54.18 -7.04
CA GLN A 370 22.81 55.05 -7.02
C GLN A 370 23.05 55.72 -8.38
N ALA A 371 22.92 54.98 -9.48
CA ALA A 371 23.04 55.52 -10.83
C ALA A 371 21.97 56.59 -11.10
N HIS A 372 20.71 56.36 -10.68
CA HIS A 372 19.64 57.34 -10.82
C HIS A 372 19.87 58.60 -9.95
N GLU A 373 20.35 58.44 -8.72
CA GLU A 373 20.73 59.56 -7.84
C GLU A 373 21.89 60.38 -8.41
N LEU A 374 22.91 59.73 -8.98
CA LEU A 374 24.01 60.43 -9.66
C LEU A 374 23.53 61.15 -10.92
N HIS A 375 22.66 60.51 -11.71
CA HIS A 375 22.09 61.12 -12.90
C HIS A 375 21.25 62.36 -12.58
N THR A 376 20.40 62.30 -11.53
CA THR A 376 19.61 63.45 -11.07
C THR A 376 20.49 64.58 -10.53
N LYS A 377 21.56 64.26 -9.78
CA LYS A 377 22.57 65.26 -9.35
C LYS A 377 23.27 65.91 -10.53
N HIS A 378 23.73 65.11 -11.49
CA HIS A 378 24.40 65.60 -12.69
C HIS A 378 23.47 66.52 -13.51
N SER A 379 22.22 66.13 -13.71
CA SER A 379 21.21 66.96 -14.37
C SER A 379 20.96 68.28 -13.62
N ALA A 380 20.90 68.25 -12.28
CA ALA A 380 20.75 69.46 -11.48
C ALA A 380 21.98 70.39 -11.56
N GLU A 381 23.19 69.83 -11.61
CA GLU A 381 24.42 70.60 -11.83
C GLU A 381 24.50 71.17 -13.24
N ALA A 382 24.10 70.41 -14.26
CA ALA A 382 24.00 70.89 -15.63
C ALA A 382 23.04 72.08 -15.75
N MET A 383 21.84 71.97 -15.15
CA MET A 383 20.87 73.10 -15.10
C MET A 383 21.42 74.33 -14.37
N LYS A 384 22.21 74.15 -13.30
CA LYS A 384 22.88 75.27 -12.63
C LYS A 384 23.97 75.89 -13.52
N ALA A 385 24.74 75.08 -14.22
CA ALA A 385 25.76 75.55 -15.15
C ALA A 385 25.13 76.36 -16.30
N GLU A 386 24.03 75.88 -16.88
CA GLU A 386 23.27 76.62 -17.89
C GLU A 386 22.75 77.96 -17.36
N LYS A 387 22.23 77.99 -16.12
CA LYS A 387 21.80 79.23 -15.47
C LYS A 387 22.96 80.23 -15.33
N TRP A 388 24.13 79.79 -14.86
CA TRP A 388 25.30 80.65 -14.74
C TRP A 388 25.84 81.11 -16.09
N GLN A 389 25.79 80.26 -17.13
CA GLN A 389 26.14 80.65 -18.49
C GLN A 389 25.21 81.75 -19.02
N PHE A 390 23.90 81.62 -18.78
CA PHE A 390 22.93 82.65 -19.15
C PHE A 390 23.18 83.98 -18.40
N GLU A 391 23.41 83.93 -17.09
CA GLU A 391 23.71 85.11 -16.28
C GLU A 391 25.02 85.78 -16.72
N TYR A 392 26.07 84.99 -16.99
CA TYR A 392 27.33 85.48 -17.55
C TYR A 392 27.12 86.16 -18.89
N LYS A 393 26.37 85.54 -19.82
CA LYS A 393 26.08 86.11 -21.13
C LYS A 393 25.31 87.44 -21.00
N ASN A 394 24.28 87.50 -20.17
CA ASN A 394 23.54 88.74 -19.92
C ASN A 394 24.42 89.84 -19.32
N LEU A 395 25.33 89.49 -18.41
CA LEU A 395 26.27 90.45 -17.84
C LEU A 395 27.31 90.92 -18.85
N HIS A 396 27.77 90.01 -19.73
CA HIS A 396 28.67 90.31 -20.83
C HIS A 396 28.01 91.22 -21.86
N ASP A 397 26.76 90.94 -22.27
CA ASP A 397 25.99 91.77 -23.19
C ASP A 397 25.79 93.19 -22.61
N LYS A 398 25.55 93.31 -21.29
CA LYS A 398 25.50 94.61 -20.60
C LYS A 398 26.85 95.32 -20.59
N TYR A 399 27.93 94.60 -20.34
CA TYR A 399 29.28 95.15 -20.39
C TYR A 399 29.63 95.66 -21.79
N ASP A 400 29.31 94.89 -22.84
CA ASP A 400 29.51 95.27 -24.23
C ASP A 400 28.66 96.49 -24.62
N ALA A 401 27.42 96.58 -24.12
CA ALA A 401 26.58 97.77 -24.30
C ALA A 401 27.20 99.02 -23.66
N LEU A 402 27.73 98.89 -22.42
CA LEU A 402 28.45 99.97 -21.75
C LEU A 402 29.76 100.35 -22.46
N LEU A 403 30.48 99.38 -23.03
CA LEU A 403 31.66 99.66 -23.85
C LEU A 403 31.30 100.46 -25.09
N LYS A 404 30.25 100.07 -25.82
CA LYS A 404 29.75 100.82 -26.98
C LYS A 404 29.30 102.22 -26.60
N GLU A 405 28.62 102.39 -25.46
CA GLU A 405 28.24 103.70 -24.96
C GLU A 405 29.45 104.57 -24.59
N LYS A 406 30.47 103.98 -23.95
CA LYS A 406 31.74 104.65 -23.67
C LYS A 406 32.43 105.09 -24.96
N GLU A 407 32.48 104.25 -25.98
CA GLU A 407 33.04 104.59 -27.30
C GLU A 407 32.25 105.72 -27.97
N ARG A 408 30.92 105.69 -27.89
CA ARG A 408 30.03 106.75 -28.36
C ARG A 408 30.28 108.08 -27.63
N LEU A 409 30.44 108.05 -26.30
CA LEU A 409 30.77 109.24 -25.52
C LEU A 409 32.18 109.77 -25.84
N ILE A 410 33.12 108.89 -26.14
CA ILE A 410 34.47 109.24 -26.61
C ILE A 410 34.40 109.97 -27.95
N SER A 411 33.64 109.43 -28.92
CA SER A 411 33.48 110.09 -30.22
C SER A 411 32.69 111.40 -30.12
N GLU A 412 31.66 111.48 -29.29
CA GLU A 412 30.96 112.74 -28.96
C GLU A 412 31.91 113.76 -28.33
N ARG A 413 32.75 113.34 -27.38
CA ARG A 413 33.77 114.22 -26.79
C ARG A 413 34.78 114.70 -27.85
N ASP A 414 35.24 113.82 -28.73
CA ASP A 414 36.25 114.16 -29.74
C ASP A 414 35.68 115.10 -30.80
N THR A 415 34.45 114.87 -31.27
CA THR A 415 33.73 115.81 -32.15
C THR A 415 33.43 117.15 -31.47
N LEU A 416 33.06 117.16 -30.19
CA LEU A 416 32.90 118.40 -29.43
C LEU A 416 34.24 119.14 -29.25
N ARG A 417 35.35 118.41 -29.09
CA ARG A 417 36.69 119.00 -29.02
C ARG A 417 37.07 119.61 -30.38
N GLU A 418 36.86 118.89 -31.48
CA GLU A 418 37.08 119.38 -32.85
C GLU A 418 36.27 120.64 -33.13
N THR A 419 34.96 120.65 -32.84
CA THR A 419 34.13 121.84 -33.01
C THR A 419 34.56 123.00 -32.09
N ASN A 420 35.05 122.74 -30.88
CA ASN A 420 35.61 123.79 -30.02
C ASN A 420 36.90 124.38 -30.61
N ASP A 421 37.77 123.54 -31.15
CA ASP A 421 39.01 123.95 -31.80
C ASP A 421 38.73 124.71 -33.11
N GLU A 422 37.74 124.29 -33.90
CA GLU A 422 37.23 125.03 -35.06
C GLU A 422 36.65 126.39 -34.66
N LEU A 423 35.83 126.47 -33.61
CA LEU A 423 35.31 127.73 -33.08
C LEU A 423 36.42 128.65 -32.58
N ARG A 424 37.47 128.11 -31.95
CA ARG A 424 38.65 128.88 -31.56
C ARG A 424 39.41 129.39 -32.77
N CYS A 425 39.58 128.57 -33.81
CA CYS A 425 40.17 128.99 -35.09
C CYS A 425 39.33 130.08 -35.77
N ALA A 426 38.00 129.93 -35.79
CA ALA A 426 37.07 130.93 -36.30
C ALA A 426 37.12 132.22 -35.48
N GLN A 427 37.21 132.15 -34.15
CA GLN A 427 37.42 133.33 -33.29
C GLN A 427 38.77 134.00 -33.56
N VAL A 428 39.84 133.25 -33.79
CA VAL A 428 41.15 133.81 -34.15
C VAL A 428 41.11 134.43 -35.55
N GLN A 429 40.43 133.82 -36.52
CA GLN A 429 40.16 134.41 -37.84
C GLN A 429 39.33 135.69 -37.73
N GLN A 430 38.30 135.69 -36.89
CA GLN A 430 37.47 136.86 -36.62
C GLN A 430 38.28 137.94 -35.90
N ARG A 431 39.23 137.59 -35.03
CA ARG A 431 40.17 138.53 -34.39
C ARG A 431 41.23 139.07 -35.35
N CYS A 432 41.65 138.28 -36.35
CA CYS A 432 42.56 138.71 -37.42
C CYS A 432 41.86 139.57 -38.49
N LEU A 433 40.55 139.36 -38.72
CA LEU A 433 39.74 140.18 -39.64
C LEU A 433 39.13 141.42 -38.96
N SER A 434 39.01 141.43 -37.62
CA SER A 434 38.54 142.59 -36.82
C SER A 434 39.69 143.51 -36.33
N GLY A 435 40.90 143.36 -36.91
CA GLY A 435 42.03 144.28 -36.75
C GLY A 435 41.92 145.55 -37.59
N ALA A 436 40.82 145.74 -38.33
CA ALA A 436 40.50 146.97 -39.03
C ALA A 436 38.99 147.27 -38.90
N GLY A 437 38.65 148.32 -38.13
CA GLY A 437 37.35 148.98 -38.17
C GLY A 437 36.33 148.50 -37.12
N GLY A 438 36.08 149.33 -36.11
CA GLY A 438 35.03 149.13 -35.13
C GLY A 438 33.62 149.55 -35.61
N LEU A 439 32.64 149.37 -34.69
CA LEU A 439 31.23 149.84 -34.72
C LEU A 439 30.38 149.12 -35.79
N CYS A 440 29.11 148.70 -35.64
CA CYS A 440 27.96 148.93 -34.75
C CYS A 440 27.04 147.69 -34.89
N ASP A 441 26.28 147.26 -33.88
CA ASP A 441 24.84 147.53 -33.65
C ASP A 441 23.83 147.08 -34.74
N SER A 442 22.72 146.51 -34.22
CA SER A 442 21.37 146.32 -34.80
C SER A 442 20.99 145.11 -35.68
N THR A 443 20.05 144.31 -35.12
CA THR A 443 18.66 144.02 -35.60
C THR A 443 18.52 143.35 -36.99
N VAL A 444 17.70 142.31 -37.21
CA VAL A 444 16.23 142.36 -37.38
C VAL A 444 15.68 140.94 -37.59
N THR A 445 14.62 140.62 -36.85
CA THR A 445 13.60 139.60 -37.14
C THR A 445 12.74 140.02 -38.34
N VAL A 446 12.73 139.26 -39.43
CA VAL A 446 11.81 139.48 -40.56
C VAL A 446 10.78 138.35 -40.62
N GLY A 447 9.58 138.67 -40.16
CA GLY A 447 8.37 137.89 -40.35
C GLY A 447 7.65 138.30 -41.65
N ASN A 448 7.29 137.28 -42.43
CA ASN A 448 6.23 137.17 -43.43
C ASN A 448 5.46 138.44 -43.85
N LEU A 449 5.79 138.96 -45.04
CA LEU A 449 4.93 139.86 -45.84
C LEU A 449 4.65 139.28 -47.26
N ALA A 450 4.95 138.01 -47.51
CA ALA A 450 4.84 137.38 -48.83
C ALA A 450 3.56 136.53 -49.06
N ALA A 451 2.58 136.60 -48.16
CA ALA A 451 1.38 135.74 -48.21
C ALA A 451 0.15 136.38 -48.90
N GLU A 452 0.15 137.68 -49.19
CA GLU A 452 -1.10 138.40 -49.53
C GLU A 452 -1.33 138.74 -51.01
N ILE A 453 -0.42 138.38 -51.93
CA ILE A 453 -0.58 138.69 -53.37
C ILE A 453 -0.25 137.47 -54.25
N MET A 454 -1.00 136.37 -54.09
CA MET A 454 -0.87 135.20 -54.97
C MET A 454 -2.12 135.02 -55.85
N PRO A 455 -1.98 135.01 -57.20
CA PRO A 455 -3.06 134.73 -58.16
C PRO A 455 -3.79 133.41 -57.88
N THR A 456 -5.09 133.37 -58.13
CA THR A 456 -5.98 132.24 -57.81
C THR A 456 -5.58 130.92 -58.47
N GLU A 457 -5.01 130.95 -59.67
CA GLU A 457 -4.54 129.75 -60.38
C GLU A 457 -3.30 129.11 -59.72
N LEU A 458 -2.45 129.93 -59.07
CA LEU A 458 -1.30 129.44 -58.30
C LEU A 458 -1.72 128.87 -56.94
N LYS A 459 -2.83 129.33 -56.37
CA LYS A 459 -3.38 128.74 -55.14
C LYS A 459 -3.92 127.33 -55.39
N GLU A 460 -4.57 127.08 -56.53
CA GLU A 460 -5.08 125.75 -56.88
C GLU A 460 -3.97 124.74 -57.20
N THR A 461 -2.88 125.17 -57.86
CA THR A 461 -1.71 124.30 -58.08
C THR A 461 -0.98 123.99 -56.77
N VAL A 462 -0.84 124.98 -55.88
CA VAL A 462 -0.28 124.78 -54.53
C VAL A 462 -1.14 123.82 -53.71
N VAL A 463 -2.47 123.93 -53.74
CA VAL A 463 -3.36 123.00 -53.02
C VAL A 463 -3.28 121.59 -53.60
N ARG A 464 -3.22 121.43 -54.94
CA ARG A 464 -2.99 120.10 -55.56
C ARG A 464 -1.65 119.50 -55.16
N LEU A 465 -0.56 120.26 -55.28
CA LEU A 465 0.77 119.81 -54.87
C LEU A 465 0.87 119.54 -53.37
N GLN A 466 0.13 120.27 -52.52
CA GLN A 466 0.02 119.98 -51.10
C GLN A 466 -0.76 118.70 -50.83
N SER A 467 -1.84 118.43 -51.58
CA SER A 467 -2.58 117.18 -51.48
C SER A 467 -1.76 115.99 -51.98
N GLU A 468 -1.00 116.15 -53.05
CA GLU A 468 -0.08 115.15 -53.60
C GLU A 468 1.10 114.89 -52.65
N ASN A 469 1.71 115.94 -52.09
CA ASN A 469 2.74 115.79 -51.05
C ASN A 469 2.19 115.07 -49.82
N LYS A 470 0.96 115.38 -49.40
CA LYS A 470 0.32 114.70 -48.27
C LYS A 470 0.10 113.21 -48.59
N MET A 471 -0.33 112.89 -49.81
CA MET A 471 -0.47 111.50 -50.26
C MET A 471 0.88 110.77 -50.32
N LEU A 472 1.93 111.41 -50.84
CA LEU A 472 3.28 110.85 -50.90
C LEU A 472 3.88 110.63 -49.49
N CYS A 473 3.65 111.54 -48.54
CA CYS A 473 4.08 111.36 -47.15
C CYS A 473 3.41 110.14 -46.50
N VAL A 474 2.09 109.98 -46.67
CA VAL A 474 1.36 108.80 -46.17
C VAL A 474 1.87 107.53 -46.85
N GLN A 475 2.16 107.59 -48.16
CA GLN A 475 2.70 106.44 -48.89
C GLN A 475 4.11 106.07 -48.39
N GLU A 476 5.00 107.05 -48.18
CA GLU A 476 6.34 106.84 -47.61
C GLU A 476 6.27 106.24 -46.20
N GLU A 477 5.33 106.70 -45.37
CA GLU A 477 5.14 106.17 -44.01
C GLU A 477 4.64 104.72 -44.04
N THR A 478 3.72 104.39 -44.95
CA THR A 478 3.32 102.98 -45.15
C THR A 478 4.46 102.09 -45.67
N TYR A 479 5.35 102.61 -46.51
CA TYR A 479 6.53 101.86 -46.95
C TYR A 479 7.56 101.70 -45.82
N ARG A 480 7.78 102.73 -44.99
CA ARG A 480 8.61 102.61 -43.77
C ARG A 480 8.07 101.55 -42.83
N GLN A 481 6.76 101.51 -42.61
CA GLN A 481 6.13 100.53 -41.73
C GLN A 481 6.30 99.10 -42.27
N LYS A 482 6.07 98.89 -43.57
CA LYS A 482 6.34 97.59 -44.22
C LYS A 482 7.81 97.19 -44.16
N LEU A 483 8.74 98.14 -44.27
CA LEU A 483 10.17 97.87 -44.16
C LEU A 483 10.53 97.38 -42.75
N VAL A 484 9.97 98.00 -41.70
CA VAL A 484 10.17 97.58 -40.31
C VAL A 484 9.59 96.20 -40.05
N GLU A 485 8.40 95.89 -40.60
CA GLU A 485 7.78 94.56 -40.49
C GLU A 485 8.66 93.48 -41.14
N VAL A 486 9.12 93.71 -42.38
CA VAL A 486 10.02 92.76 -43.07
C VAL A 486 11.37 92.63 -42.36
N GLN A 487 11.90 93.70 -41.78
CA GLN A 487 13.12 93.67 -40.98
C GLN A 487 12.94 92.78 -39.73
N ALA A 488 11.80 92.91 -39.03
CA ALA A 488 11.48 92.09 -37.87
C ALA A 488 11.32 90.61 -38.23
N GLU A 489 10.62 90.30 -39.32
CA GLU A 489 10.49 88.92 -39.82
C GLU A 489 11.83 88.30 -40.21
N LEU A 490 12.73 89.09 -40.83
CA LEU A 490 14.08 88.66 -41.17
C LEU A 490 14.91 88.34 -39.91
N GLU A 491 14.82 89.20 -38.89
CA GLU A 491 15.50 88.96 -37.61
C GLU A 491 14.97 87.72 -36.91
N ASP A 492 13.65 87.49 -36.90
CA ASP A 492 13.06 86.29 -36.31
C ASP A 492 13.43 85.02 -37.09
N ALA A 493 13.48 85.09 -38.42
CA ALA A 493 13.99 84.00 -39.25
C ALA A 493 15.47 83.71 -38.97
N GLN A 494 16.29 84.75 -38.78
CA GLN A 494 17.70 84.60 -38.41
C GLN A 494 17.88 84.02 -37.00
N ARG A 495 17.08 84.43 -36.01
CA ARG A 495 17.07 83.83 -34.67
C ARG A 495 16.71 82.35 -34.73
N SER A 496 15.65 82.00 -35.46
CA SER A 496 15.21 80.60 -35.65
C SER A 496 16.30 79.76 -36.32
N LYS A 497 16.94 80.29 -37.38
CA LYS A 497 18.07 79.64 -38.04
C LYS A 497 19.24 79.40 -37.09
N ASN A 498 19.63 80.41 -36.30
CA ASN A 498 20.72 80.27 -35.34
C ASN A 498 20.42 79.21 -34.27
N VAL A 499 19.17 79.13 -33.79
CA VAL A 499 18.74 78.06 -32.86
C VAL A 499 18.88 76.69 -33.50
N LEU A 500 18.40 76.51 -34.73
CA LEU A 500 18.52 75.24 -35.46
C LEU A 500 19.99 74.86 -35.72
N GLU A 501 20.85 75.82 -36.05
CA GLU A 501 22.29 75.58 -36.23
C GLU A 501 22.97 75.15 -34.92
N THR A 502 22.63 75.79 -33.80
CA THR A 502 23.16 75.39 -32.48
C THR A 502 22.68 74.00 -32.09
N GLN A 503 21.42 73.66 -32.35
CA GLN A 503 20.87 72.33 -32.10
C GLN A 503 21.53 71.27 -32.99
N ASN A 504 21.74 71.57 -34.27
CA ASN A 504 22.45 70.66 -35.17
C ASN A 504 23.88 70.41 -34.71
N ARG A 505 24.58 71.45 -34.25
CA ARG A 505 25.94 71.30 -33.70
C ARG A 505 25.96 70.39 -32.46
N LEU A 506 25.01 70.57 -31.54
CA LEU A 506 24.90 69.74 -30.34
C LEU A 506 24.56 68.29 -30.70
N ASN A 507 23.63 68.07 -31.62
CA ASN A 507 23.30 66.73 -32.11
C ASN A 507 24.52 66.07 -32.77
N GLN A 508 25.31 66.82 -33.55
CA GLN A 508 26.54 66.30 -34.16
C GLN A 508 27.58 65.89 -33.10
N GLN A 509 27.71 66.67 -32.02
CA GLN A 509 28.57 66.34 -30.88
C GLN A 509 28.10 65.06 -30.17
N GLN A 510 26.80 64.95 -29.87
CA GLN A 510 26.24 63.73 -29.27
C GLN A 510 26.43 62.50 -30.17
N ILE A 511 26.25 62.64 -31.48
CA ILE A 511 26.52 61.55 -32.43
C ILE A 511 28.00 61.16 -32.39
N SER A 512 28.93 62.12 -32.31
CA SER A 512 30.36 61.83 -32.20
C SER A 512 30.73 61.14 -30.88
N GLU A 513 30.14 61.55 -29.76
CA GLU A 513 30.33 60.92 -28.45
C GLU A 513 29.77 59.50 -28.42
N LEU A 514 28.57 59.28 -28.94
CA LEU A 514 27.98 57.95 -29.06
C LEU A 514 28.81 57.05 -29.98
N ARG A 515 29.35 57.58 -31.08
CA ARG A 515 30.28 56.83 -31.95
C ARG A 515 31.56 56.46 -31.21
N SER A 516 32.14 57.38 -30.44
CA SER A 516 33.33 57.10 -29.62
C SER A 516 33.05 56.03 -28.56
N GLN A 517 31.89 56.09 -27.89
CA GLN A 517 31.48 55.07 -26.92
C GLN A 517 31.27 53.70 -27.58
N VAL A 518 30.69 53.67 -28.78
CA VAL A 518 30.55 52.42 -29.55
C VAL A 518 31.92 51.88 -29.98
N GLU A 519 32.85 52.72 -30.43
CA GLU A 519 34.22 52.30 -30.76
C GLU A 519 34.99 51.81 -29.53
N GLU A 520 34.85 52.45 -28.38
CA GLU A 520 35.44 52.00 -27.11
C GLU A 520 34.84 50.67 -26.66
N LEU A 521 33.52 50.49 -26.77
CA LEU A 521 32.87 49.20 -26.47
C LEU A 521 33.27 48.11 -27.46
N GLN A 522 33.44 48.43 -28.75
CA GLN A 522 33.94 47.49 -29.76
C GLN A 522 35.41 47.12 -29.49
N LYS A 523 36.26 48.08 -29.11
CA LYS A 523 37.65 47.81 -28.69
C LYS A 523 37.70 47.00 -27.40
N ALA A 524 36.87 47.31 -26.41
CA ALA A 524 36.79 46.55 -25.17
C ALA A 524 36.30 45.11 -25.40
N LEU A 525 35.36 44.92 -26.33
CA LEU A 525 34.90 43.60 -26.76
C LEU A 525 36.01 42.84 -27.50
N GLN A 526 36.75 43.50 -28.39
CA GLN A 526 37.83 42.86 -29.16
C GLN A 526 39.10 42.60 -28.32
N GLU A 527 39.38 43.44 -27.31
CA GLU A 527 40.41 43.20 -26.29
C GLU A 527 39.98 42.11 -25.29
N GLN A 528 38.68 41.96 -25.00
CA GLN A 528 38.16 40.81 -24.27
C GLN A 528 38.24 39.54 -25.12
N ASP A 529 37.83 39.54 -26.39
CA ASP A 529 37.92 38.36 -27.26
C ASP A 529 39.38 37.89 -27.42
N SER A 530 40.33 38.80 -27.64
CA SER A 530 41.74 38.41 -27.80
C SER A 530 42.45 37.91 -26.53
N LYS A 531 42.02 38.33 -25.33
CA LYS A 531 42.58 37.84 -24.05
C LYS A 531 41.79 36.68 -23.45
N THR A 532 40.51 36.55 -23.78
CA THR A 532 39.65 35.47 -23.27
C THR A 532 39.59 34.28 -24.21
N GLU A 533 39.77 34.41 -25.53
CA GLU A 533 39.87 33.25 -26.42
C GLU A 533 41.07 32.36 -26.06
N ASP A 534 42.27 32.90 -25.79
CA ASP A 534 43.44 32.05 -25.45
C ASP A 534 43.35 31.42 -24.06
N ALA A 535 42.80 32.12 -23.07
CA ALA A 535 42.67 31.64 -21.70
C ALA A 535 41.44 30.71 -21.50
N ILE A 536 40.32 31.01 -22.17
CA ILE A 536 39.11 30.19 -22.10
C ILE A 536 39.21 29.00 -23.07
N SER A 537 39.84 29.13 -24.24
CA SER A 537 40.11 27.97 -25.13
C SER A 537 41.10 27.00 -24.49
N SER A 538 42.14 27.47 -23.79
CA SER A 538 43.05 26.57 -23.05
C SER A 538 42.38 25.93 -21.84
N LEU A 539 41.53 26.66 -21.10
CA LEU A 539 40.79 26.11 -19.96
C LEU A 539 39.65 25.16 -20.39
N LEU A 540 38.95 25.45 -21.49
CA LEU A 540 37.94 24.57 -22.08
C LEU A 540 38.58 23.34 -22.71
N LYS A 541 39.72 23.46 -23.41
CA LYS A 541 40.47 22.30 -23.91
C LYS A 541 40.93 21.42 -22.76
N LYS A 542 41.50 22.02 -21.71
CA LYS A 542 41.92 21.26 -20.53
C LYS A 542 40.75 20.57 -19.82
N LYS A 543 39.61 21.26 -19.65
CA LYS A 543 38.39 20.64 -19.11
C LYS A 543 37.83 19.57 -20.02
N LEU A 544 37.85 19.77 -21.34
CA LEU A 544 37.39 18.79 -22.31
C LEU A 544 38.28 17.55 -22.28
N GLU A 545 39.59 17.72 -22.14
CA GLU A 545 40.57 16.64 -22.01
C GLU A 545 40.40 15.90 -20.67
N GLU A 546 40.19 16.61 -19.56
CA GLU A 546 39.83 16.00 -18.27
C GLU A 546 38.47 15.26 -18.33
N HIS A 547 37.49 15.77 -19.08
CA HIS A 547 36.21 15.09 -19.28
C HIS A 547 36.35 13.87 -20.19
N LEU A 548 37.19 13.93 -21.22
CA LEU A 548 37.51 12.79 -22.08
C LEU A 548 38.29 11.71 -21.32
N GLU A 549 39.20 12.10 -20.44
CA GLU A 549 39.96 11.17 -19.60
C GLU A 549 39.04 10.51 -18.57
N LYS A 550 38.17 11.27 -17.89
CA LYS A 550 37.12 10.71 -17.02
C LYS A 550 36.14 9.82 -17.77
N LEU A 551 35.83 10.13 -19.03
CA LEU A 551 34.99 9.30 -19.88
C LEU A 551 35.71 7.98 -20.26
N HIS A 552 37.02 8.04 -20.54
CA HIS A 552 37.83 6.84 -20.80
C HIS A 552 38.00 5.98 -19.54
N GLU A 553 38.22 6.59 -18.36
CA GLU A 553 38.25 5.89 -17.08
C GLU A 553 36.92 5.23 -16.78
N ALA A 554 35.81 5.96 -16.94
CA ALA A 554 34.46 5.40 -16.77
C ALA A 554 34.18 4.28 -17.78
N HIS A 555 34.65 4.39 -19.02
CA HIS A 555 34.50 3.34 -20.03
C HIS A 555 35.35 2.10 -19.69
N SER A 556 36.59 2.30 -19.22
CA SER A 556 37.46 1.21 -18.74
C SER A 556 36.86 0.50 -17.53
N ASP A 557 36.30 1.25 -16.58
CA ASP A 557 35.66 0.68 -15.39
C ASP A 557 34.34 -0.02 -15.74
N LEU A 558 33.56 0.52 -16.68
CA LEU A 558 32.40 -0.18 -17.22
C LEU A 558 32.80 -1.47 -17.94
N GLN A 559 33.89 -1.46 -18.70
CA GLN A 559 34.39 -2.65 -19.38
C GLN A 559 34.86 -3.71 -18.38
N LYS A 560 35.63 -3.33 -17.35
CA LYS A 560 36.03 -4.25 -16.26
C LYS A 560 34.82 -4.79 -15.51
N LYS A 561 33.83 -3.94 -15.21
CA LYS A 561 32.57 -4.39 -14.59
C LYS A 561 31.80 -5.34 -15.50
N ARG A 562 31.85 -5.14 -16.82
CA ARG A 562 31.21 -6.01 -17.80
C ARG A 562 31.92 -7.37 -17.89
N GLU A 563 33.25 -7.38 -17.88
CA GLU A 563 34.05 -8.62 -17.79
C GLU A 563 33.76 -9.37 -16.48
N VAL A 564 33.65 -8.67 -15.34
CA VAL A 564 33.26 -9.27 -14.06
C VAL A 564 31.82 -9.78 -14.07
N ILE A 565 30.90 -9.09 -14.74
CA ILE A 565 29.52 -9.58 -14.93
C ILE A 565 29.51 -10.82 -15.82
N ASP A 566 30.29 -10.86 -16.89
CA ASP A 566 30.42 -12.02 -17.78
C ASP A 566 31.10 -13.21 -17.09
N ASP A 567 31.96 -12.97 -16.09
CA ASP A 567 32.58 -14.00 -15.23
C ASP A 567 31.65 -14.48 -14.08
N LEU A 568 30.73 -13.62 -13.62
CA LEU A 568 29.74 -13.93 -12.58
C LEU A 568 28.41 -14.45 -13.14
N GLU A 569 28.10 -14.17 -14.41
CA GLU A 569 27.06 -14.90 -15.12
C GLU A 569 27.52 -16.35 -15.25
N PRO A 570 26.76 -17.32 -14.70
CA PRO A 570 27.05 -18.71 -14.95
C PRO A 570 26.88 -18.91 -16.46
N LYS A 571 27.99 -19.04 -17.19
CA LYS A 571 27.98 -19.58 -18.55
C LYS A 571 27.15 -20.84 -18.46
N VAL A 572 25.93 -20.81 -19.03
CA VAL A 572 25.03 -21.95 -19.03
C VAL A 572 25.86 -23.13 -19.52
N ASP A 573 26.22 -24.00 -18.58
CA ASP A 573 27.19 -25.05 -18.86
C ASP A 573 26.66 -25.81 -20.06
N SER A 574 27.50 -26.04 -21.07
CA SER A 574 27.13 -26.89 -22.22
C SER A 574 26.53 -28.23 -21.75
N ASN A 575 26.89 -28.68 -20.55
CA ASN A 575 26.32 -29.85 -19.90
C ASN A 575 24.88 -29.65 -19.37
N MET A 576 24.52 -28.47 -18.88
CA MET A 576 23.16 -28.18 -18.41
C MET A 576 22.20 -28.01 -19.59
N ALA A 577 22.64 -27.37 -20.67
CA ALA A 577 21.88 -27.31 -21.92
C ALA A 577 21.64 -28.72 -22.50
N LYS A 578 22.69 -29.56 -22.60
CA LYS A 578 22.56 -30.95 -23.05
C LYS A 578 21.63 -31.78 -22.17
N LYS A 579 21.67 -31.58 -20.85
CA LYS A 579 20.82 -32.32 -19.91
C LYS A 579 19.36 -31.89 -20.01
N ILE A 580 19.09 -30.61 -20.30
CA ILE A 580 17.75 -30.12 -20.62
C ILE A 580 17.25 -30.74 -21.92
N ASP A 581 18.07 -30.78 -22.97
CA ASP A 581 17.70 -31.40 -24.26
C ASP A 581 17.43 -32.91 -24.11
N GLU A 582 18.25 -33.63 -23.34
CA GLU A 582 18.03 -35.05 -23.03
C GLU A 582 16.73 -35.29 -22.26
N LEU A 583 16.43 -34.45 -21.26
CA LEU A 583 15.18 -34.54 -20.50
C LEU A 583 13.96 -34.21 -21.36
N GLN A 584 14.07 -33.24 -22.27
CA GLN A 584 13.01 -32.90 -23.21
C GLN A 584 12.73 -34.06 -24.18
N GLU A 585 13.76 -34.76 -24.67
CA GLU A 585 13.56 -35.92 -25.55
C GLU A 585 12.95 -37.11 -24.81
N ILE A 586 13.33 -37.34 -23.54
CA ILE A 586 12.70 -38.36 -22.69
C ILE A 586 11.22 -38.03 -22.46
N LEU A 587 10.89 -36.77 -22.20
CA LEU A 587 9.50 -36.31 -22.00
C LEU A 587 8.68 -36.53 -23.27
N ARG A 588 9.21 -36.13 -24.42
CA ARG A 588 8.58 -36.32 -25.74
C ARG A 588 8.30 -37.80 -26.04
N LYS A 589 9.23 -38.69 -25.66
CA LYS A 589 9.05 -40.13 -25.81
C LYS A 589 7.96 -40.68 -24.90
N LYS A 590 7.88 -40.20 -23.65
CA LYS A 590 6.83 -40.58 -22.70
C LYS A 590 5.44 -40.10 -23.14
N ASP A 591 5.34 -38.91 -23.71
CA ASP A 591 4.09 -38.39 -24.28
C ASP A 591 3.60 -39.24 -25.46
N GLU A 592 4.52 -39.68 -26.32
CA GLU A 592 4.20 -40.58 -27.43
C GLU A 592 3.77 -41.97 -26.95
N ASP A 593 4.44 -42.53 -25.94
CA ASP A 593 4.05 -43.79 -25.31
C ASP A 593 2.66 -43.67 -24.64
N MET A 594 2.37 -42.54 -24.00
CA MET A 594 1.07 -42.24 -23.39
C MET A 594 -0.04 -42.16 -24.45
N LYS A 595 0.20 -41.46 -25.57
CA LYS A 595 -0.72 -41.45 -26.72
C LYS A 595 -1.00 -42.84 -27.27
N GLN A 596 0.04 -43.66 -27.43
CA GLN A 596 -0.13 -45.04 -27.91
C GLN A 596 -0.94 -45.89 -26.93
N MET A 597 -0.76 -45.68 -25.62
CA MET A 597 -1.57 -46.32 -24.59
C MET A 597 -3.03 -45.86 -24.65
N GLU A 598 -3.29 -44.56 -24.79
CA GLU A 598 -4.64 -44.00 -24.96
C GLU A 598 -5.34 -44.57 -26.20
N GLU A 599 -4.64 -44.67 -27.33
CA GLU A 599 -5.19 -45.31 -28.54
C GLU A 599 -5.52 -46.78 -28.33
N ARG A 600 -4.69 -47.53 -27.61
CA ARG A 600 -4.97 -48.94 -27.26
C ARG A 600 -6.19 -49.05 -26.36
N TYR A 601 -6.30 -48.21 -25.33
CA TYR A 601 -7.48 -48.16 -24.47
C TYR A 601 -8.73 -47.81 -25.26
N LYS A 602 -8.65 -46.83 -26.16
CA LYS A 602 -9.76 -46.46 -27.04
C LYS A 602 -10.21 -47.63 -27.91
N ARG A 603 -9.28 -48.40 -28.49
CA ARG A 603 -9.59 -49.62 -29.26
C ARG A 603 -10.22 -50.71 -28.39
N TYR A 604 -9.78 -50.88 -27.14
CA TYR A 604 -10.41 -51.84 -26.21
C TYR A 604 -11.84 -51.42 -25.85
N VAL A 605 -12.05 -50.13 -25.60
CA VAL A 605 -13.38 -49.56 -25.32
C VAL A 605 -14.30 -49.68 -26.54
N GLU A 606 -13.80 -49.42 -27.74
CA GLU A 606 -14.56 -49.62 -28.98
C GLU A 606 -14.90 -51.08 -29.21
N LYS A 607 -13.96 -52.01 -28.97
CA LYS A 607 -14.24 -53.46 -28.99
C LYS A 607 -15.32 -53.85 -27.99
N ALA A 608 -15.24 -53.37 -26.75
CA ALA A 608 -16.27 -53.60 -25.74
C ALA A 608 -17.63 -53.06 -26.18
N ARG A 609 -17.68 -51.83 -26.74
CA ARG A 609 -18.92 -51.26 -27.31
C ARG A 609 -19.47 -52.09 -28.46
N THR A 610 -18.62 -52.61 -29.35
CA THR A 610 -19.07 -53.47 -30.45
C THR A 610 -19.60 -54.80 -29.96
N VAL A 611 -18.98 -55.41 -28.94
CA VAL A 611 -19.46 -56.66 -28.31
C VAL A 611 -20.82 -56.44 -27.66
N ILE A 612 -20.99 -55.35 -26.90
CA ILE A 612 -22.28 -54.94 -26.31
C ILE A 612 -23.33 -54.75 -27.43
N LYS A 613 -22.96 -54.12 -28.54
CA LYS A 613 -23.86 -53.88 -29.68
C LYS A 613 -24.21 -55.15 -30.45
N THR A 614 -23.35 -56.17 -30.49
CA THR A 614 -23.62 -57.46 -31.14
C THR A 614 -24.40 -58.43 -30.26
N LEU A 615 -24.44 -58.22 -28.94
CA LEU A 615 -25.18 -59.06 -28.00
C LEU A 615 -26.64 -58.63 -27.78
N ASP A 616 -27.11 -57.55 -28.44
CA ASP A 616 -28.46 -57.01 -28.25
C ASP A 616 -29.32 -57.10 -29.52
N PRO A 617 -30.08 -58.20 -29.73
CA PRO A 617 -31.13 -58.25 -30.73
C PRO A 617 -32.44 -57.70 -30.14
N LYS A 618 -32.75 -56.45 -30.46
CA LYS A 618 -34.09 -55.84 -30.54
C LYS A 618 -35.08 -56.23 -29.41
N GLN A 619 -35.14 -55.42 -28.35
CA GLN A 619 -36.39 -55.23 -27.59
C GLN A 619 -36.47 -53.80 -27.02
N PRO A 620 -37.61 -53.08 -27.18
CA PRO A 620 -37.77 -51.77 -26.55
C PRO A 620 -38.12 -51.99 -25.07
N VAL A 621 -37.12 -51.96 -24.20
CA VAL A 621 -37.35 -52.04 -22.76
C VAL A 621 -37.57 -50.62 -22.24
N ALA A 622 -38.75 -50.42 -21.66
CA ALA A 622 -39.09 -49.22 -20.90
C ALA A 622 -37.95 -48.87 -19.93
N ALA A 623 -37.57 -47.59 -19.90
CA ALA A 623 -36.55 -47.09 -18.98
C ALA A 623 -36.85 -47.60 -17.57
N THR A 624 -35.88 -48.31 -16.99
CA THR A 624 -35.97 -48.79 -15.61
C THR A 624 -36.20 -47.59 -14.67
N PRO A 625 -37.01 -47.74 -13.62
CA PRO A 625 -37.37 -46.64 -12.72
C PRO A 625 -36.16 -45.91 -12.13
N ASP A 626 -35.02 -46.59 -11.99
CA ASP A 626 -33.75 -46.01 -11.52
C ASP A 626 -33.17 -44.99 -12.51
N ILE A 627 -33.27 -45.23 -13.82
CA ILE A 627 -32.79 -44.29 -14.84
C ILE A 627 -33.67 -43.04 -14.87
N GLN A 628 -34.97 -43.18 -14.62
CA GLN A 628 -35.89 -42.05 -14.52
C GLN A 628 -35.66 -41.24 -13.23
N ALA A 629 -35.37 -41.91 -12.11
CA ALA A 629 -35.00 -41.27 -10.86
C ALA A 629 -33.69 -40.48 -10.98
N LEU A 630 -32.66 -41.04 -11.62
CA LEU A 630 -31.39 -40.36 -11.89
C LEU A 630 -31.57 -39.15 -12.81
N LYS A 631 -32.43 -39.25 -13.84
CA LYS A 631 -32.78 -38.08 -14.67
C LYS A 631 -33.46 -36.98 -13.88
N ASN A 632 -34.39 -37.33 -12.99
CA ASN A 632 -35.07 -36.34 -12.14
C ASN A 632 -34.08 -35.66 -11.18
N GLN A 633 -33.17 -36.43 -10.57
CA GLN A 633 -32.10 -35.87 -9.72
C GLN A 633 -31.16 -34.95 -10.51
N LEU A 634 -30.80 -35.31 -11.75
CA LEU A 634 -29.98 -34.46 -12.61
C LEU A 634 -30.69 -33.12 -12.88
N THR A 635 -31.98 -33.15 -13.26
CA THR A 635 -32.74 -31.92 -13.51
C THR A 635 -32.93 -31.05 -12.26
N GLU A 636 -32.98 -31.65 -11.08
CA GLU A 636 -33.07 -30.94 -9.81
C GLU A 636 -31.73 -30.29 -9.43
N LYS A 637 -30.62 -30.98 -9.68
CA LYS A 637 -29.26 -30.44 -9.54
C LYS A 637 -29.02 -29.30 -10.53
N GLU A 638 -29.43 -29.43 -11.79
CA GLU A 638 -29.37 -28.35 -12.78
C GLU A 638 -30.17 -27.12 -12.32
N ARG A 639 -31.38 -27.32 -11.77
CA ARG A 639 -32.18 -26.21 -11.21
C ARG A 639 -31.50 -25.54 -10.03
N LYS A 640 -30.83 -26.32 -9.16
CA LYS A 640 -30.09 -25.80 -8.01
C LYS A 640 -28.87 -25.00 -8.45
N ILE A 641 -28.14 -25.48 -9.47
CA ILE A 641 -27.01 -24.77 -10.07
C ILE A 641 -27.48 -23.43 -10.63
N GLN A 642 -28.56 -23.39 -11.41
CA GLN A 642 -29.11 -22.14 -11.94
C GLN A 642 -29.53 -21.14 -10.85
N HIS A 643 -30.03 -21.63 -9.71
CA HIS A 643 -30.38 -20.78 -8.58
C HIS A 643 -29.14 -20.18 -7.90
N LEU A 644 -28.11 -21.00 -7.68
CA LEU A 644 -26.84 -20.56 -7.10
C LEU A 644 -26.11 -19.58 -8.02
N GLU A 645 -26.13 -19.80 -9.33
CA GLU A 645 -25.58 -18.87 -10.32
C GLU A 645 -26.30 -17.51 -10.27
N HIS A 646 -27.63 -17.51 -10.14
CA HIS A 646 -28.40 -16.28 -10.01
C HIS A 646 -28.08 -15.53 -8.71
N ASP A 647 -27.97 -16.23 -7.58
CA ASP A 647 -27.62 -15.63 -6.29
C ASP A 647 -26.19 -15.09 -6.28
N TYR A 648 -25.26 -15.80 -6.93
CA TYR A 648 -23.88 -15.34 -7.13
C TYR A 648 -23.84 -14.05 -7.94
N GLU A 649 -24.54 -13.99 -9.08
CA GLU A 649 -24.60 -12.78 -9.92
C GLU A 649 -25.19 -11.58 -9.16
N LYS A 650 -26.21 -11.83 -8.31
CA LYS A 650 -26.81 -10.80 -7.45
C LYS A 650 -25.87 -10.35 -6.33
N SER A 651 -25.06 -11.25 -5.77
CA SER A 651 -24.03 -10.93 -4.79
C SER A 651 -22.92 -10.09 -5.41
N ARG A 652 -22.45 -10.49 -6.60
CA ARG A 652 -21.46 -9.77 -7.39
C ARG A 652 -21.91 -8.35 -7.73
N ALA A 653 -23.15 -8.19 -8.21
CA ALA A 653 -23.70 -6.87 -8.52
C ALA A 653 -23.79 -5.95 -7.30
N ARG A 654 -24.06 -6.49 -6.10
CA ARG A 654 -24.02 -5.71 -4.84
C ARG A 654 -22.59 -5.30 -4.49
N HIS A 655 -21.63 -6.22 -4.62
CA HIS A 655 -20.23 -5.92 -4.35
C HIS A 655 -19.69 -4.82 -5.28
N ASP A 656 -19.99 -4.91 -6.59
CA ASP A 656 -19.61 -3.87 -7.56
C ASP A 656 -20.23 -2.51 -7.23
N GLN A 657 -21.46 -2.49 -6.68
CA GLN A 657 -22.10 -1.26 -6.23
C GLN A 657 -21.44 -0.67 -4.98
N GLU A 658 -21.08 -1.52 -4.01
CA GLU A 658 -20.34 -1.12 -2.81
C GLU A 658 -18.96 -0.56 -3.17
N GLU A 659 -18.23 -1.21 -4.09
CA GLU A 659 -16.94 -0.74 -4.57
C GLU A 659 -17.05 0.65 -5.21
N LYS A 660 -18.05 0.88 -6.07
CA LYS A 660 -18.31 2.21 -6.65
C LYS A 660 -18.60 3.27 -5.60
N LEU A 661 -19.33 2.92 -4.54
CA LEU A 661 -19.61 3.84 -3.43
C LEU A 661 -18.33 4.17 -2.65
N ILE A 662 -17.48 3.18 -2.38
CA ILE A 662 -16.19 3.36 -1.71
C ILE A 662 -15.27 4.26 -2.54
N ILE A 663 -15.14 3.99 -3.85
CA ILE A 663 -14.32 4.81 -4.77
C ILE A 663 -14.83 6.25 -4.79
N THR A 664 -16.15 6.45 -4.86
CA THR A 664 -16.75 7.79 -4.88
C THR A 664 -16.51 8.52 -3.56
N ALA A 665 -16.67 7.85 -2.43
CA ALA A 665 -16.41 8.41 -1.10
C ALA A 665 -14.93 8.80 -0.95
N TRP A 666 -14.01 7.97 -1.43
CA TRP A 666 -12.57 8.23 -1.37
C TRP A 666 -12.16 9.41 -2.26
N HIS A 667 -12.70 9.49 -3.48
CA HIS A 667 -12.50 10.63 -4.37
C HIS A 667 -13.02 11.94 -3.74
N ASN A 668 -14.23 11.92 -3.16
CA ASN A 668 -14.80 13.09 -2.49
C ASN A 668 -13.98 13.52 -1.28
N MET A 669 -13.47 12.56 -0.50
CA MET A 669 -12.58 12.84 0.62
C MET A 669 -11.24 13.43 0.15
N GLY A 670 -10.66 12.90 -0.93
CA GLY A 670 -9.46 13.43 -1.57
C GLY A 670 -9.66 14.86 -2.06
N MET A 671 -10.79 15.15 -2.70
CA MET A 671 -11.17 16.51 -3.11
C MET A 671 -11.34 17.46 -1.93
N ALA A 672 -11.95 17.00 -0.83
CA ALA A 672 -12.09 17.81 0.39
C ALA A 672 -10.73 18.12 1.04
N PHE A 673 -9.79 17.16 1.06
CA PHE A 673 -8.42 17.40 1.50
C PHE A 673 -7.68 18.37 0.59
N HIS A 674 -7.82 18.21 -0.72
CA HIS A 674 -7.21 19.14 -1.69
C HIS A 674 -7.76 20.57 -1.50
N GLN A 675 -9.07 20.72 -1.30
CA GLN A 675 -9.67 22.02 -1.00
C GLN A 675 -9.17 22.62 0.33
N LYS A 676 -8.98 21.81 1.39
CA LYS A 676 -8.38 22.28 2.65
C LYS A 676 -6.96 22.78 2.46
N VAL A 677 -6.13 22.01 1.76
CA VAL A 677 -4.72 22.38 1.49
C VAL A 677 -4.63 23.62 0.57
N SER A 678 -5.48 23.72 -0.44
CA SER A 678 -5.57 24.92 -1.28
C SER A 678 -6.09 26.14 -0.49
N GLY A 679 -7.04 25.94 0.42
CA GLY A 679 -7.55 26.98 1.32
C GLY A 679 -6.49 27.48 2.31
N GLU A 680 -5.66 26.59 2.85
CA GLU A 680 -4.52 26.94 3.72
C GLU A 680 -3.42 27.70 2.97
N ARG A 681 -3.24 27.46 1.66
CA ARG A 681 -2.30 28.21 0.82
C ARG A 681 -2.80 29.60 0.39
N LEU A 682 -4.11 29.85 0.41
CA LEU A 682 -4.73 31.13 0.04
C LEU A 682 -5.17 31.98 1.26
N GLY A 683 -5.02 31.46 2.48
CA GLY A 683 -5.25 32.20 3.72
C GLY A 683 -4.12 33.19 4.03
N PRO A 684 -4.41 34.35 4.64
CA PRO A 684 -3.39 35.33 4.96
C PRO A 684 -2.39 34.74 5.96
N SER A 685 -1.11 35.03 5.70
CA SER A 685 0.07 34.67 6.50
C SER A 685 -0.18 34.61 8.01
N ASN A 686 0.19 33.46 8.59
CA ASN A 686 0.35 33.16 10.02
C ASN A 686 0.48 34.40 10.93
N GLN A 687 -0.65 34.85 11.48
CA GLN A 687 -0.64 35.43 12.82
C GLN A 687 -0.84 34.30 13.82
N ALA A 688 0.12 34.11 14.72
CA ALA A 688 0.02 33.17 15.83
C ALA A 688 -1.23 33.51 16.66
N MET A 689 -2.29 32.73 16.47
CA MET A 689 -3.52 32.85 17.24
C MET A 689 -3.25 32.39 18.67
N SER A 690 -3.50 33.28 19.64
CA SER A 690 -3.45 32.97 21.07
C SER A 690 -4.36 31.77 21.39
N PHE A 691 -3.92 30.89 22.29
CA PHE A 691 -4.66 29.70 22.77
C PHE A 691 -6.14 29.97 23.09
N LEU A 692 -6.44 31.16 23.63
CA LEU A 692 -7.81 31.59 23.93
C LEU A 692 -8.68 31.83 22.69
N ALA A 693 -8.11 32.20 21.55
CA ALA A 693 -8.84 32.36 20.29
C ALA A 693 -9.18 30.99 19.67
N GLN A 694 -8.27 30.01 19.80
CA GLN A 694 -8.47 28.64 19.35
C GLN A 694 -9.52 27.90 20.19
N GLN A 695 -9.56 28.18 21.50
CA GLN A 695 -10.60 27.67 22.40
C GLN A 695 -11.99 28.25 22.08
N ARG A 696 -12.08 29.53 21.67
CA ARG A 696 -13.36 30.13 21.27
C ARG A 696 -13.92 29.55 19.96
N GLN A 697 -13.06 29.28 18.97
CA GLN A 697 -13.50 28.67 17.72
C GLN A 697 -13.99 27.23 17.92
N SER A 698 -13.30 26.42 18.72
CA SER A 698 -13.73 25.05 19.05
C SER A 698 -15.05 25.02 19.83
N THR A 699 -15.31 25.99 20.71
CA THR A 699 -16.62 26.12 21.37
C THR A 699 -17.75 26.56 20.43
N ASN A 700 -17.45 27.41 19.43
CA ASN A 700 -18.45 27.85 18.44
C ASN A 700 -18.76 26.75 17.40
N ALA A 701 -17.77 25.96 16.99
CA ALA A 701 -17.98 24.81 16.11
C ALA A 701 -18.91 23.75 16.75
N LYS A 702 -18.79 23.51 18.07
CA LYS A 702 -19.69 22.63 18.81
C LYS A 702 -21.13 23.17 18.92
N ARG A 703 -21.32 24.49 18.95
CA ARG A 703 -22.68 25.10 18.93
C ARG A 703 -23.36 25.03 17.56
N GLY A 704 -22.60 25.02 16.46
CA GLY A 704 -23.14 24.90 15.11
C GLY A 704 -23.77 23.53 14.82
N LEU A 705 -23.24 22.45 15.40
CA LEU A 705 -23.71 21.07 15.18
C LEU A 705 -25.00 20.72 15.93
N MET A 706 -25.43 21.52 16.91
CA MET A 706 -26.64 21.27 17.70
C MET A 706 -27.91 21.87 17.08
N ARG A 707 -27.84 22.47 15.88
CA ARG A 707 -28.94 23.25 15.30
C ARG A 707 -29.45 22.71 13.96
N HIS A 708 -29.67 21.40 13.85
CA HIS A 708 -30.57 20.85 12.83
C HIS A 708 -31.30 19.60 13.35
N HIS A 709 -32.49 19.81 13.89
CA HIS A 709 -33.56 18.82 13.92
C HIS A 709 -34.86 19.56 13.59
N PRO A 710 -35.46 19.37 12.40
CA PRO A 710 -36.85 19.71 12.17
C PRO A 710 -37.75 18.61 12.73
N ARG A 711 -38.88 19.04 13.29
CA ARG A 711 -40.05 18.21 13.59
C ARG A 711 -40.67 17.63 12.33
#